data_AF-A0A919V9J0-F1
#
_entry.id   AF-A0A919V9J0-F1
#
_cell.length_a   1.000
_cell.length_b   1.000
_cell.length_c   1.000
_cell.angle_alpha   90.00
_cell.angle_beta   90.00
_cell.angle_gamma   90.00
#
_symmetry.space_group_name_H-M   'P 1'
#
loop_
_entity.id
_entity.type
_entity.pdbx_description
1 polymer ?
#
loop_
_entity_poly.entity_id
_entity_poly.type
_entity_poly.pdbx_seq_one_letter_code
_entity_poly.pdbx_strand_id
1 'polypeptide(L)'
;MPVFKLASGSGVVLCVEGEEHSLGFPRQQLILAMLLLSPAQAITVSEIADRIWGEHPPPQARKDIASYVSRLRGRLRNLLADDVKIVSRRTTYALVVEPENIDLWQVRARSREARALLKSGEMRHALRLLQEAEELWPGEALIGLPGAWAARMADTLALERRKLRCERIDLELRLGHHEQVLGELYGLAAADPTDETVARQLMTALYRSSRQAESLRVYQRVGHHLRESLGTGPGPELKELHLRILRADPELAVTPIYSRGGAQRQPNTLPRDIPHFTGRRREIAVVNRWRAELGHGFALVLQGMPGVGKTALAVHLAHSLAADYPDACLYLDMRGHDATFPPLSSAEALAAVLEMLGIQGRRVPSSLEDRAAVWHAQLAHRRTVVILDDVSGPEQVRPLLTGAPSALMLITTRSRFEESEAVQPLSLDVLSPGEAADLVRQLVDGPAGTTPTHVEEVVEACGGLPLALTLHAGRRWELSEEKSGRLRRLRGPIPGTADVPQEVGSAFALSYRDLPGEAQLVFRRLGLSPCRDITLWTAAVLSGLPVVLVRESVDLLVRHHLLREMRPGHVQFHDLIRGFAREQAQREDSEGDRRRALERLLDHYHRTVVSAVLLAETGRADTHADAQAEFADAESAQQWLRSEWSNVLLLAEYAADHEWKRHCARLTHALWEFLDAECRWSEALAACELAVRACQDPGDSAWVAQALLDLGFFQYRTAAYAEALHHTTKALKAHRRRGDRQGEARSLHQIGFIHFAWHHLRDALAHYEESIVVYRSVGDIKGEARVLGPCGIALFCLGRPEQAFTFLERALEAYRIVGDRRGEGDALNNLAEFQRRRGFHRDAVKLYEESMEIFKGLSGRQSLAIVNKNRGDVHHYRGEFAQALECYAVARVTFEEIGDLKNQVEIFNSLGKLYLETAAANEARVFFQKARDMADKFEWADEKALSLIGMAGVHKTQRRYAEALDLCLEAIALTRGFADIYHEALAHKLMGDIYLCLRSQIAARISWRQALRIFEQLSLPDAEEIEIKISVLAE
;
A
#
# COMPACT_ATOMS: atom_id res chain seq x y z
N MET A 1 15.14 25.72 -20.75
CA MET A 1 15.11 27.20 -20.70
C MET A 1 16.44 27.71 -20.16
N PRO A 2 16.87 28.92 -20.54
CA PRO A 2 18.15 29.47 -20.12
C PRO A 2 18.18 29.74 -18.60
N VAL A 3 19.20 29.26 -17.89
CA VAL A 3 19.34 29.45 -16.43
C VAL A 3 20.68 30.09 -16.11
N PHE A 4 20.67 31.19 -15.38
CA PHE A 4 21.87 31.79 -14.79
C PHE A 4 22.27 30.98 -13.56
N LYS A 5 23.51 30.48 -13.57
CA LYS A 5 24.11 29.78 -12.44
C LYS A 5 25.11 30.68 -11.72
N LEU A 6 24.88 30.89 -10.43
CA LEU A 6 25.79 31.61 -9.53
C LEU A 6 26.76 30.65 -8.82
N ALA A 7 26.47 29.33 -8.82
CA ALA A 7 27.23 28.30 -8.11
C ALA A 7 27.65 27.11 -9.01
N SER A 8 28.14 27.39 -10.23
CA SER A 8 28.55 26.35 -11.20
C SER A 8 29.97 25.80 -11.00
N GLY A 9 30.75 26.33 -10.05
CA GLY A 9 32.18 25.97 -9.89
C GLY A 9 33.14 26.67 -10.88
N SER A 10 32.62 27.46 -11.82
CA SER A 10 33.39 28.15 -12.89
C SER A 10 33.11 29.67 -12.98
N GLY A 11 32.54 30.25 -11.92
CA GLY A 11 32.11 31.65 -11.85
C GLY A 11 30.64 31.84 -12.23
N VAL A 12 30.24 33.05 -12.65
CA VAL A 12 28.86 33.31 -13.09
C VAL A 12 28.70 32.88 -14.54
N VAL A 13 27.89 31.86 -14.78
CA VAL A 13 27.65 31.29 -16.09
C VAL A 13 26.17 31.31 -16.46
N LEU A 14 25.90 31.23 -17.75
CA LEU A 14 24.57 31.07 -18.30
C LEU A 14 24.50 29.71 -18.99
N CYS A 15 23.57 28.87 -18.56
CA CYS A 15 23.31 27.58 -19.19
C CYS A 15 22.20 27.72 -20.23
N VAL A 16 22.50 27.44 -21.50
CA VAL A 16 21.54 27.44 -22.62
C VAL A 16 21.65 26.09 -23.30
N GLU A 17 20.52 25.37 -23.47
CA GLU A 17 20.50 24.03 -24.11
C GLU A 17 21.47 22.99 -23.51
N GLY A 18 21.86 23.17 -22.24
CA GLY A 18 22.80 22.29 -21.54
C GLY A 18 24.27 22.72 -21.63
N GLU A 19 24.60 23.73 -22.45
CA GLU A 19 25.96 24.29 -22.54
C GLU A 19 26.16 25.47 -21.58
N GLU A 20 27.31 25.52 -20.89
CA GLU A 20 27.66 26.63 -20.00
C GLU A 20 28.47 27.71 -20.72
N HIS A 21 27.92 28.93 -20.77
CA HIS A 21 28.58 30.09 -21.36
C HIS A 21 29.06 31.07 -20.28
N SER A 22 30.36 31.39 -20.29
CA SER A 22 30.95 32.39 -19.40
C SER A 22 30.65 33.83 -19.86
N LEU A 23 30.08 34.64 -18.96
CA LEU A 23 29.59 35.99 -19.26
C LEU A 23 30.58 37.10 -18.91
N GLY A 24 31.80 37.00 -19.42
CA GLY A 24 32.76 38.12 -19.40
C GLY A 24 34.02 37.86 -18.60
N PHE A 25 34.87 38.88 -18.54
CA PHE A 25 36.01 38.91 -17.61
C PHE A 25 35.51 39.12 -16.17
N PRO A 26 36.33 38.86 -15.12
CA PRO A 26 35.85 38.83 -13.73
C PRO A 26 35.08 40.08 -13.27
N ARG A 27 35.47 41.28 -13.70
CA ARG A 27 34.74 42.53 -13.37
C ARG A 27 33.36 42.65 -14.05
N GLN A 28 33.16 42.03 -15.21
CA GLN A 28 31.86 41.97 -15.88
C GLN A 28 30.95 40.98 -15.17
N GLN A 29 31.47 39.78 -14.86
CA GLN A 29 30.74 38.79 -14.08
C GLN A 29 30.36 39.31 -12.68
N LEU A 30 31.22 40.14 -12.07
CA LEU A 30 30.94 40.79 -10.79
C LEU A 30 29.73 41.75 -10.85
N ILE A 31 29.62 42.56 -11.91
CA ILE A 31 28.44 43.41 -12.13
C ILE A 31 27.19 42.55 -12.38
N LEU A 32 27.32 41.49 -13.17
CA LEU A 32 26.20 40.59 -13.46
C LEU A 32 25.72 39.87 -12.18
N ALA A 33 26.63 39.40 -11.33
CA ALA A 33 26.32 38.81 -10.03
C ALA A 33 25.50 39.77 -9.16
N MET A 34 25.89 41.04 -9.07
CA MET A 34 25.14 42.06 -8.32
C MET A 34 23.70 42.18 -8.82
N LEU A 35 23.49 42.16 -10.14
CA LEU A 35 22.16 42.28 -10.74
C LEU A 35 21.32 41.01 -10.58
N LEU A 36 21.93 39.82 -10.64
CA LEU A 36 21.24 38.53 -10.45
C LEU A 36 20.82 38.28 -9.00
N LEU A 37 21.59 38.79 -8.03
CA LEU A 37 21.24 38.75 -6.60
C LEU A 37 20.12 39.72 -6.21
N SER A 38 19.81 40.69 -7.08
CA SER A 38 18.78 41.70 -6.86
C SER A 38 17.93 41.89 -8.13
N PRO A 39 17.25 40.83 -8.61
CA PRO A 39 16.50 40.88 -9.86
C PRO A 39 15.39 41.94 -9.77
N ALA A 40 15.19 42.69 -10.86
CA ALA A 40 14.25 43.81 -10.95
C ALA A 40 14.48 45.01 -10.00
N GLN A 41 15.50 44.98 -9.13
CA GLN A 41 15.93 46.14 -8.34
C GLN A 41 17.01 46.93 -9.08
N ALA A 42 16.90 48.26 -9.06
CA ALA A 42 17.87 49.14 -9.70
C ALA A 42 19.04 49.41 -8.75
N ILE A 43 20.26 49.07 -9.18
CA ILE A 43 21.51 49.32 -8.45
C ILE A 43 22.17 50.58 -9.01
N THR A 44 22.60 51.49 -8.15
CA THR A 44 23.24 52.74 -8.57
C THR A 44 24.67 52.53 -9.07
N VAL A 45 25.13 53.42 -9.96
CA VAL A 45 26.53 53.42 -10.44
C VAL A 45 27.52 53.62 -9.28
N SER A 46 27.13 54.37 -8.24
CA SER A 46 27.95 54.55 -7.04
C SER A 46 28.10 53.23 -6.29
N GLU A 47 26.99 52.53 -6.01
CA GLU A 47 27.05 51.23 -5.33
C GLU A 47 27.83 50.18 -6.11
N ILE A 48 27.72 50.17 -7.45
CA ILE A 48 28.53 49.29 -8.28
C ILE A 48 30.02 49.67 -8.16
N ALA A 49 30.36 50.96 -8.19
CA ALA A 49 31.74 51.40 -8.04
C ALA A 49 32.32 51.03 -6.67
N ASP A 50 31.57 51.26 -5.60
CA ASP A 50 31.97 50.96 -4.22
C ASP A 50 32.17 49.45 -4.03
N ARG A 51 31.31 48.62 -4.63
CA ARG A 51 31.42 47.15 -4.53
C ARG A 51 32.57 46.56 -5.35
N ILE A 52 32.98 47.21 -6.45
CA ILE A 52 34.11 46.77 -7.29
C ILE A 52 35.46 47.26 -6.73
N TRP A 53 35.55 48.52 -6.31
CA TRP A 53 36.81 49.20 -5.99
C TRP A 53 36.96 49.64 -4.52
N GLY A 54 35.92 49.51 -3.69
CA GLY A 54 35.97 49.93 -2.29
C GLY A 54 36.10 51.45 -2.12
N GLU A 55 36.85 51.89 -1.11
CA GLU A 55 36.98 53.30 -0.72
C GLU A 55 37.79 54.16 -1.72
N HIS A 56 38.41 53.54 -2.73
CA HIS A 56 39.27 54.22 -3.70
C HIS A 56 38.91 53.87 -5.17
N PRO A 57 37.73 54.29 -5.67
CA PRO A 57 37.38 54.09 -7.06
C PRO A 57 38.28 54.93 -7.98
N PRO A 58 38.70 54.38 -9.15
CA PRO A 58 39.50 55.15 -10.10
C PRO A 58 38.73 56.35 -10.66
N PRO A 59 39.39 57.44 -11.07
CA PRO A 59 38.74 58.65 -11.61
C PRO A 59 37.80 58.38 -12.80
N GLN A 60 38.00 57.26 -13.49
CA GLN A 60 37.22 56.83 -14.67
C GLN A 60 36.19 55.72 -14.37
N ALA A 61 35.95 55.36 -13.10
CA ALA A 61 35.08 54.24 -12.69
C ALA A 61 33.70 54.25 -13.37
N ARG A 62 33.05 55.42 -13.51
CA ARG A 62 31.76 55.55 -14.20
C ARG A 62 31.83 55.15 -15.69
N LYS A 63 32.92 55.52 -16.38
CA LYS A 63 33.15 55.18 -17.79
C LYS A 63 33.46 53.68 -17.94
N ASP A 64 34.22 53.12 -17.00
CA ASP A 64 34.55 51.69 -16.99
C ASP A 64 33.31 50.81 -16.75
N ILE A 65 32.45 51.18 -15.78
CA ILE A 65 31.18 50.48 -15.52
C ILE A 65 30.29 50.52 -16.77
N ALA A 66 30.15 51.68 -17.42
CA ALA A 66 29.34 51.81 -18.63
C ALA A 66 29.88 50.92 -19.77
N SER A 67 31.21 50.82 -19.91
CA SER A 67 31.87 49.94 -20.88
C SER A 67 31.62 48.46 -20.56
N TYR A 68 31.74 48.05 -19.29
CA TYR A 68 31.48 46.68 -18.85
C TYR A 68 30.01 46.28 -19.08
N VAL A 69 29.05 47.13 -18.73
CA VAL A 69 27.62 46.89 -18.97
C VAL A 69 27.30 46.84 -20.46
N SER A 70 27.92 47.70 -21.29
CA SER A 70 27.72 47.65 -22.74
C SER A 70 28.19 46.32 -23.35
N ARG A 71 29.31 45.77 -22.87
CA ARG A 71 29.82 44.46 -23.30
C ARG A 71 28.93 43.31 -22.81
N LEU A 72 28.42 43.37 -21.58
CA LEU A 72 27.45 42.41 -21.05
C LEU A 72 26.17 42.40 -21.86
N ARG A 73 25.61 43.57 -22.22
CA ARG A 73 24.43 43.68 -23.09
C ARG A 73 24.65 43.02 -24.44
N GLY A 74 25.79 43.26 -25.07
CA GLY A 74 26.13 42.64 -26.36
C GLY A 74 26.18 41.11 -26.26
N ARG A 75 26.79 40.57 -25.20
CA ARG A 75 26.86 39.12 -24.97
C ARG A 75 25.49 38.51 -24.68
N LEU A 76 24.68 39.14 -23.82
CA LEU A 76 23.34 38.65 -23.49
C LEU A 76 22.41 38.67 -24.71
N ARG A 77 22.43 39.75 -25.51
CA ARG A 77 21.65 39.83 -26.76
C ARG A 77 22.03 38.74 -27.76
N ASN A 78 23.31 38.40 -27.85
CA ASN A 78 23.77 37.34 -28.77
C ASN A 78 23.35 35.93 -28.32
N LEU A 79 23.15 35.71 -27.02
CA LEU A 79 22.86 34.39 -26.44
C LEU A 79 21.37 34.16 -26.14
N LEU A 80 20.59 35.20 -25.85
CA LEU A 80 19.24 35.09 -25.27
C LEU A 80 18.16 35.95 -25.97
N ALA A 81 18.46 36.56 -27.12
CA ALA A 81 17.57 37.53 -27.79
C ALA A 81 17.11 38.67 -26.84
N ASP A 82 15.91 39.24 -27.02
CA ASP A 82 15.44 40.43 -26.26
C ASP A 82 14.76 40.11 -24.90
N ASP A 83 14.68 38.82 -24.52
CA ASP A 83 13.97 38.36 -23.30
C ASP A 83 14.71 38.68 -22.00
N VAL A 84 16.04 38.78 -22.04
CA VAL A 84 16.87 39.18 -20.89
C VAL A 84 17.65 40.43 -21.22
N LYS A 85 17.35 41.54 -20.54
CA LYS A 85 18.01 42.83 -20.80
C LYS A 85 18.39 43.58 -19.54
N ILE A 86 19.57 44.20 -19.60
CA ILE A 86 20.02 45.17 -18.61
C ILE A 86 19.46 46.54 -19.00
N VAL A 87 18.58 47.11 -18.18
CA VAL A 87 17.97 48.44 -18.40
C VAL A 87 18.79 49.50 -17.65
N SER A 88 19.03 50.64 -18.30
CA SER A 88 19.66 51.82 -17.67
C SER A 88 18.61 52.88 -17.40
N ARG A 89 18.63 53.50 -16.21
CA ARG A 89 17.82 54.68 -15.89
C ARG A 89 18.69 55.71 -15.16
N ARG A 90 18.96 56.86 -15.78
CA ARG A 90 19.81 57.97 -15.26
C ARG A 90 21.19 57.50 -14.74
N THR A 91 21.25 57.02 -13.50
CA THR A 91 22.46 56.58 -12.77
C THR A 91 22.32 55.18 -12.16
N THR A 92 21.42 54.34 -12.69
CA THR A 92 21.19 52.96 -12.20
C THR A 92 21.15 51.92 -13.32
N TYR A 93 21.43 50.67 -12.96
CA TYR A 93 21.27 49.49 -13.79
C TYR A 93 20.35 48.47 -13.10
N ALA A 94 19.48 47.80 -13.87
CA ALA A 94 18.65 46.69 -13.40
C ALA A 94 18.63 45.59 -14.47
N LEU A 95 18.59 44.33 -14.04
CA LEU A 95 18.39 43.19 -14.94
C LEU A 95 16.91 42.81 -14.93
N VAL A 96 16.31 42.75 -16.12
CA VAL A 96 14.97 42.20 -16.34
C VAL A 96 15.13 40.74 -16.71
N VAL A 97 14.77 39.86 -15.77
CA VAL A 97 14.82 38.40 -15.89
C VAL A 97 13.82 37.80 -14.90
N GLU A 98 13.13 36.74 -15.28
CA GLU A 98 12.26 35.99 -14.38
C GLU A 98 13.08 35.30 -13.28
N PRO A 99 12.68 35.35 -11.99
CA PRO A 99 13.40 34.68 -10.90
C PRO A 99 13.58 33.18 -11.12
N GLU A 100 12.65 32.53 -11.83
CA GLU A 100 12.75 31.12 -12.20
C GLU A 100 13.92 30.81 -13.14
N ASN A 101 14.51 31.81 -13.81
CA ASN A 101 15.70 31.64 -14.65
C ASN A 101 17.02 31.85 -13.90
N ILE A 102 17.00 31.92 -12.56
CA ILE A 102 18.18 32.09 -11.72
C ILE A 102 18.22 30.96 -10.68
N ASP A 103 19.31 30.20 -10.64
CA ASP A 103 19.48 29.04 -9.74
C ASP A 103 19.19 29.37 -8.26
N LEU A 104 19.75 30.44 -7.71
CA LEU A 104 19.54 30.88 -6.33
C LEU A 104 18.05 31.09 -5.99
N TRP A 105 17.29 31.67 -6.92
CA TRP A 105 15.87 31.95 -6.69
C TRP A 105 15.01 30.69 -6.82
N GLN A 106 15.40 29.76 -7.71
CA GLN A 106 14.83 28.42 -7.76
C GLN A 106 15.06 27.65 -6.44
N VAL A 107 16.27 27.69 -5.87
CA VAL A 107 16.60 27.06 -4.57
C VAL A 107 15.74 27.65 -3.44
N ARG A 108 15.64 28.98 -3.36
CA ARG A 108 14.82 29.66 -2.35
C ARG A 108 13.32 29.41 -2.52
N ALA A 109 12.84 29.19 -3.74
CA ALA A 109 11.45 28.80 -3.99
C ALA A 109 11.17 27.39 -3.46
N ARG A 110 11.98 26.39 -3.87
CA ARG A 110 11.86 25.00 -3.41
C ARG A 110 11.97 24.86 -1.89
N SER A 111 12.89 25.60 -1.27
CA SER A 111 13.04 25.63 0.20
C SER A 111 11.78 26.14 0.91
N ARG A 112 11.09 27.14 0.34
CA ARG A 112 9.83 27.66 0.91
C ARG A 112 8.68 26.66 0.74
N GLU A 113 8.63 25.98 -0.40
CA GLU A 113 7.63 24.96 -0.68
C GLU A 113 7.83 23.72 0.21
N ALA A 114 9.07 23.27 0.41
CA ALA A 114 9.38 22.20 1.35
C ALA A 114 8.92 22.52 2.78
N ARG A 115 9.16 23.75 3.26
CA ARG A 115 8.69 24.16 4.60
C ARG A 115 7.17 24.22 4.72
N ALA A 116 6.46 24.50 3.64
CA ALA A 116 4.99 24.44 3.60
C ALA A 116 4.52 22.98 3.71
N LEU A 117 5.09 22.08 2.91
CA LEU A 117 4.82 20.63 2.96
C LEU A 117 5.06 20.03 4.36
N LEU A 118 6.05 20.52 5.10
CA LEU A 118 6.28 20.09 6.48
C LEU A 118 5.14 20.46 7.43
N LYS A 119 4.49 21.60 7.23
CA LYS A 119 3.35 22.01 8.05
C LYS A 119 2.11 21.16 7.78
N SER A 120 1.97 20.67 6.55
CA SER A 120 0.86 19.78 6.17
C SER A 120 1.13 18.28 6.40
N GLY A 121 2.27 17.93 7.01
CA GLY A 121 2.64 16.55 7.33
C GLY A 121 3.25 15.75 6.17
N GLU A 122 3.52 16.38 5.03
CA GLU A 122 4.03 15.77 3.80
C GLU A 122 5.57 15.68 3.77
N MET A 123 6.13 15.03 4.80
CA MET A 123 7.58 15.01 5.05
C MET A 123 8.40 14.45 3.88
N ARG A 124 7.92 13.41 3.19
CA ARG A 124 8.65 12.80 2.05
C ARG A 124 8.73 13.72 0.83
N HIS A 125 7.66 14.46 0.55
CA HIS A 125 7.66 15.38 -0.57
C HIS A 125 8.52 16.61 -0.26
N ALA A 126 8.44 17.12 0.97
CA ALA A 126 9.33 18.18 1.45
C ALA A 126 10.80 17.77 1.29
N LEU A 127 11.14 16.51 1.57
CA LEU A 127 12.50 16.00 1.44
C LEU A 127 12.99 16.04 -0.01
N ARG A 128 12.19 15.56 -0.97
CA ARG A 128 12.55 15.61 -2.40
C ARG A 128 12.83 17.03 -2.88
N LEU A 129 11.99 18.00 -2.49
CA LEU A 129 12.22 19.40 -2.86
C LEU A 129 13.51 19.98 -2.28
N LEU A 130 13.89 19.60 -1.05
CA LEU A 130 15.17 20.01 -0.46
C LEU A 130 16.36 19.34 -1.15
N GLN A 131 16.24 18.08 -1.57
CA GLN A 131 17.25 17.38 -2.37
C GLN A 131 17.44 18.05 -3.74
N GLU A 132 16.35 18.31 -4.48
CA GLU A 132 16.40 19.05 -5.75
C GLU A 132 16.99 20.46 -5.58
N ALA A 133 16.66 21.16 -4.49
CA ALA A 133 17.22 22.47 -4.18
C ALA A 133 18.73 22.41 -3.96
N GLU A 134 19.25 21.32 -3.39
CA GLU A 134 20.67 21.13 -3.17
C GLU A 134 21.43 20.77 -4.47
N GLU A 135 20.82 19.98 -5.35
CA GLU A 135 21.37 19.62 -6.66
C GLU A 135 21.60 20.83 -7.58
N LEU A 136 20.78 21.87 -7.45
CA LEU A 136 20.93 23.13 -8.19
C LEU A 136 22.17 23.94 -7.78
N TRP A 137 22.79 23.62 -6.64
CA TRP A 137 24.00 24.25 -6.13
C TRP A 137 25.14 23.24 -5.96
N PRO A 138 25.76 22.77 -7.05
CA PRO A 138 26.85 21.81 -6.96
C PRO A 138 28.12 22.44 -6.35
N GLY A 139 28.45 23.69 -6.68
CA GLY A 139 29.74 24.33 -6.36
C GLY A 139 29.69 25.50 -5.38
N GLU A 140 30.86 26.13 -5.17
CA GLU A 140 30.98 27.38 -4.39
C GLU A 140 30.42 28.56 -5.20
N ALA A 141 29.60 29.39 -4.55
CA ALA A 141 28.98 30.54 -5.19
C ALA A 141 30.01 31.65 -5.47
N LEU A 142 29.91 32.29 -6.64
CA LEU A 142 30.75 33.43 -7.02
C LEU A 142 32.27 33.12 -7.09
N ILE A 143 32.64 31.85 -7.24
CA ILE A 143 34.04 31.42 -7.31
C ILE A 143 34.81 32.17 -8.43
N GLY A 144 36.04 32.59 -8.13
CA GLY A 144 36.90 33.31 -9.08
C GLY A 144 36.56 34.80 -9.28
N LEU A 145 35.57 35.37 -8.57
CA LEU A 145 35.28 36.80 -8.62
C LEU A 145 36.13 37.59 -7.60
N PRO A 146 36.82 38.66 -8.02
CA PRO A 146 37.69 39.43 -7.14
C PRO A 146 36.92 40.45 -6.29
N GLY A 147 37.46 40.79 -5.13
CA GLY A 147 37.05 41.92 -4.30
C GLY A 147 36.25 41.55 -3.04
N ALA A 148 36.30 42.43 -2.04
CA ALA A 148 35.73 42.20 -0.71
C ALA A 148 34.19 42.02 -0.71
N TRP A 149 33.47 42.58 -1.68
CA TRP A 149 32.03 42.36 -1.81
C TRP A 149 31.70 40.93 -2.26
N ALA A 150 32.42 40.40 -3.27
CA ALA A 150 32.20 39.04 -3.76
C ALA A 150 32.50 38.01 -2.68
N ALA A 151 33.61 38.18 -1.95
CA ALA A 151 33.97 37.30 -0.83
C ALA A 151 32.88 37.27 0.25
N ARG A 152 32.42 38.44 0.74
CA ARG A 152 31.34 38.51 1.75
C ARG A 152 30.03 37.89 1.26
N MET A 153 29.72 38.04 -0.02
CA MET A 153 28.50 37.46 -0.59
C MET A 153 28.63 35.94 -0.78
N ALA A 154 29.80 35.45 -1.18
CA ALA A 154 30.10 34.02 -1.23
C ALA A 154 29.94 33.40 0.17
N ASP A 155 30.47 34.04 1.22
CA ASP A 155 30.29 33.61 2.61
C ASP A 155 28.80 33.56 3.01
N THR A 156 28.03 34.58 2.63
CA THR A 156 26.59 34.65 2.92
C THR A 156 25.82 33.51 2.23
N LEU A 157 26.13 33.22 0.97
CA LEU A 157 25.50 32.13 0.22
C LEU A 157 25.95 30.75 0.70
N ALA A 158 27.20 30.61 1.15
CA ALA A 158 27.69 29.40 1.79
C ALA A 158 26.92 29.09 3.08
N LEU A 159 26.60 30.12 3.89
CA LEU A 159 25.74 29.98 5.07
C LEU A 159 24.30 29.58 4.70
N GLU A 160 23.70 30.16 3.64
CA GLU A 160 22.38 29.74 3.15
C GLU A 160 22.37 28.27 2.70
N ARG A 161 23.39 27.84 1.94
CA ARG A 161 23.55 26.43 1.50
C ARG A 161 23.72 25.49 2.69
N ARG A 162 24.53 25.88 3.67
CA ARG A 162 24.73 25.10 4.91
C ARG A 162 23.41 24.93 5.67
N LYS A 163 22.61 26.00 5.79
CA LYS A 163 21.29 25.95 6.42
C LYS A 163 20.32 25.02 5.69
N LEU A 164 20.27 25.09 4.35
CA LEU A 164 19.47 24.20 3.52
C LEU A 164 19.83 22.72 3.77
N ARG A 165 21.13 22.42 3.74
CA ARG A 165 21.66 21.06 4.01
C ARG A 165 21.30 20.57 5.41
N CYS A 166 21.42 21.44 6.43
CA CYS A 166 21.00 21.09 7.79
C CYS A 166 19.48 20.83 7.88
N GLU A 167 18.64 21.63 7.21
CA GLU A 167 17.18 21.41 7.15
C GLU A 167 16.83 20.08 6.46
N ARG A 168 17.52 19.73 5.37
CA ARG A 168 17.38 18.42 4.71
C ARG A 168 17.76 17.29 5.68
N ILE A 169 18.94 17.37 6.30
CA ILE A 169 19.43 16.33 7.23
C ILE A 169 18.47 16.16 8.41
N ASP A 170 17.96 17.24 9.00
CA ASP A 170 16.96 17.15 10.07
C ASP A 170 15.68 16.40 9.61
N LEU A 171 15.29 16.58 8.35
CA LEU A 171 14.14 15.91 7.78
C LEU A 171 14.40 14.43 7.46
N GLU A 172 15.57 14.10 6.91
CA GLU A 172 16.07 12.72 6.76
C GLU A 172 16.07 12.02 8.14
N LEU A 173 16.55 12.71 9.17
CA LEU A 173 16.53 12.24 10.54
C LEU A 173 15.12 12.08 11.12
N ARG A 174 14.10 12.81 10.65
CA ARG A 174 12.70 12.60 11.08
C ARG A 174 12.02 11.46 10.32
N LEU A 175 12.43 11.21 9.08
CA LEU A 175 11.86 10.19 8.20
C LEU A 175 12.40 8.78 8.44
N GLY A 176 13.41 8.62 9.30
CA GLY A 176 14.02 7.32 9.59
C GLY A 176 15.36 7.09 8.88
N HIS A 177 15.81 8.03 8.05
CA HIS A 177 16.99 7.87 7.18
C HIS A 177 18.31 8.17 7.90
N HIS A 178 18.47 7.67 9.12
CA HIS A 178 19.54 8.08 10.03
C HIS A 178 20.92 7.58 9.58
N GLU A 179 21.00 6.39 8.98
CA GLU A 179 22.27 5.81 8.52
C GLU A 179 22.78 6.44 7.22
N GLN A 180 21.87 6.83 6.33
CA GLN A 180 22.18 7.38 5.01
C GLN A 180 22.90 8.74 5.10
N VAL A 181 22.66 9.50 6.17
CA VAL A 181 23.29 10.81 6.42
C VAL A 181 24.57 10.74 7.24
N LEU A 182 24.95 9.59 7.82
CA LEU A 182 26.11 9.49 8.70
C LEU A 182 27.43 9.85 7.99
N GLY A 183 27.64 9.34 6.78
CA GLY A 183 28.86 9.62 6.00
C GLY A 183 29.04 11.12 5.74
N GLU A 184 27.94 11.79 5.37
CA GLU A 184 27.93 13.24 5.16
C GLU A 184 28.13 14.01 6.47
N LEU A 185 27.46 13.61 7.55
CA LEU A 185 27.58 14.23 8.87
C LEU A 185 28.99 14.11 9.46
N TYR A 186 29.70 13.00 9.24
CA TYR A 186 31.11 12.88 9.61
C TYR A 186 31.99 13.86 8.82
N GLY A 187 31.73 14.02 7.51
CA GLY A 187 32.43 14.99 6.68
C GLY A 187 32.21 16.44 7.15
N LEU A 188 30.96 16.80 7.45
CA LEU A 188 30.61 18.13 7.98
C LEU A 188 31.23 18.39 9.36
N ALA A 189 31.19 17.40 10.26
CA ALA A 189 31.79 17.51 11.60
C ALA A 189 33.32 17.59 11.57
N ALA A 190 33.96 17.01 10.56
CA ALA A 190 35.41 17.14 10.36
C ALA A 190 35.79 18.50 9.77
N ALA A 191 34.96 19.07 8.89
CA ALA A 191 35.18 20.38 8.28
C ALA A 191 35.02 21.54 9.27
N ASP A 192 34.05 21.45 10.19
CA ASP A 192 33.86 22.41 11.28
C ASP A 192 33.62 21.69 12.61
N PRO A 193 34.71 21.39 13.35
CA PRO A 193 34.61 20.65 14.61
C PRO A 193 33.93 21.41 15.76
N THR A 194 33.55 22.68 15.55
CA THR A 194 32.85 23.52 16.52
C THR A 194 31.36 23.69 16.23
N ASP A 195 30.84 23.13 15.13
CA ASP A 195 29.41 23.26 14.78
C ASP A 195 28.53 22.37 15.66
N GLU A 196 27.84 23.01 16.61
CA GLU A 196 26.91 22.36 17.51
C GLU A 196 25.67 21.79 16.80
N THR A 197 25.23 22.35 15.67
CA THR A 197 24.06 21.84 14.91
C THR A 197 24.39 20.51 14.25
N VAL A 198 25.54 20.44 13.57
CA VAL A 198 26.03 19.21 12.95
C VAL A 198 26.36 18.17 14.02
N ALA A 199 26.98 18.57 15.14
CA ALA A 199 27.22 17.69 16.27
C ALA A 199 25.90 17.12 16.83
N ARG A 200 24.85 17.94 16.98
CA ARG A 200 23.51 17.50 17.41
C ARG A 200 22.91 16.48 16.43
N GLN A 201 22.99 16.75 15.13
CA GLN A 201 22.48 15.86 14.08
C GLN A 201 23.23 14.54 14.05
N LEU A 202 24.58 14.57 14.12
CA LEU A 202 25.42 13.38 14.18
C LEU A 202 25.18 12.56 15.45
N MET A 203 25.05 13.22 16.61
CA MET A 203 24.67 12.57 17.86
C MET A 203 23.29 11.90 17.77
N THR A 204 22.32 12.55 17.14
CA THR A 204 20.97 12.02 16.95
C THR A 204 20.97 10.83 15.98
N ALA A 205 21.68 10.95 14.86
CA ALA A 205 21.85 9.88 13.88
C ALA A 205 22.49 8.64 14.52
N LEU A 206 23.63 8.81 15.20
CA LEU A 206 24.33 7.72 15.89
C LEU A 206 23.49 7.09 17.00
N TYR A 207 22.76 7.89 17.78
CA TYR A 207 21.86 7.37 18.82
C TYR A 207 20.73 6.54 18.22
N ARG A 208 20.07 7.03 17.16
CA ARG A 208 18.97 6.32 16.49
C ARG A 208 19.43 5.11 15.68
N SER A 209 20.70 5.06 15.29
CA SER A 209 21.37 3.87 14.73
C SER A 209 21.92 2.93 15.82
N SER A 210 21.45 3.03 17.07
CA SER A 210 21.89 2.20 18.21
C SER A 210 23.39 2.28 18.55
N ARG A 211 24.10 3.32 18.08
CA ARG A 211 25.53 3.59 18.33
C ARG A 211 25.70 4.64 19.42
N GLN A 212 25.06 4.43 20.57
CA GLN A 212 25.03 5.38 21.70
C GLN A 212 26.43 5.77 22.19
N ALA A 213 27.36 4.81 22.31
CA ALA A 213 28.73 5.08 22.76
C ALA A 213 29.47 6.06 21.83
N GLU A 214 29.22 5.98 20.52
CA GLU A 214 29.83 6.88 19.53
C GLU A 214 29.18 8.26 19.56
N SER A 215 27.87 8.33 19.76
CA SER A 215 27.15 9.59 19.98
C SER A 215 27.71 10.36 21.19
N LEU A 216 27.99 9.66 22.30
CA LEU A 216 28.60 10.27 23.49
C LEU A 216 30.05 10.74 23.24
N ARG A 217 30.81 10.04 22.40
CA ARG A 217 32.16 10.48 21.99
C ARG A 217 32.12 11.76 21.15
N VAL A 218 31.09 11.94 20.30
CA VAL A 218 30.90 13.18 19.52
C VAL A 218 30.70 14.38 20.46
N TYR A 219 29.87 14.24 21.51
CA TYR A 219 29.67 15.29 22.52
C TYR A 219 30.98 15.68 23.24
N GLN A 220 31.80 14.69 23.60
CA GLN A 220 33.09 14.93 24.25
C GLN A 220 34.06 15.68 23.31
N ARG A 221 34.10 15.27 22.04
CA ARG A 221 35.00 15.86 21.03
C ARG A 221 34.62 17.30 20.70
N VAL A 222 33.36 17.58 20.40
CA VAL A 222 32.90 18.96 20.12
C VAL A 222 33.08 19.85 21.35
N GLY A 223 32.81 19.33 22.55
CA GLY A 223 33.05 20.07 23.79
C GLY A 223 34.53 20.38 24.06
N HIS A 224 35.46 19.54 23.61
CA HIS A 224 36.89 19.83 23.66
C HIS A 224 37.26 20.97 22.71
N HIS A 225 36.83 20.88 21.45
CA HIS A 225 37.13 21.89 20.44
C HIS A 225 36.48 23.25 20.74
N LEU A 226 35.26 23.29 21.27
CA LEU A 226 34.62 24.54 21.72
C LEU A 226 35.42 25.24 22.83
N ARG A 227 35.97 24.46 23.77
CA ARG A 227 36.79 25.01 24.86
C ARG A 227 38.14 25.53 24.36
N GLU A 228 38.77 24.82 23.45
CA GLU A 228 40.07 25.22 22.88
C GLU A 228 39.96 26.42 21.93
N SER A 229 38.97 26.42 21.04
CA SER A 229 38.85 27.42 19.97
C SER A 229 38.04 28.65 20.37
N LEU A 230 37.02 28.50 21.22
CA LEU A 230 36.08 29.58 21.58
C LEU A 230 36.02 29.88 23.08
N GLY A 231 36.75 29.13 23.92
CA GLY A 231 36.75 29.31 25.38
C GLY A 231 35.42 29.00 26.06
N THR A 232 34.49 28.34 25.36
CA THR A 232 33.13 28.06 25.84
C THR A 232 32.85 26.56 25.88
N GLY A 233 31.89 26.14 26.70
CA GLY A 233 31.40 24.76 26.71
C GLY A 233 30.19 24.59 25.77
N PRO A 234 29.74 23.35 25.53
CA PRO A 234 28.54 23.08 24.72
C PRO A 234 27.33 23.92 25.14
N GLY A 235 26.56 24.38 24.15
CA GLY A 235 25.32 25.10 24.30
C GLY A 235 24.18 24.27 24.91
N PRO A 236 23.05 24.91 25.22
CA PRO A 236 21.94 24.28 25.95
C PRO A 236 21.27 23.14 25.16
N GLU A 237 21.10 23.29 23.85
CA GLU A 237 20.45 22.28 23.00
C GLU A 237 21.27 20.98 22.91
N LEU A 238 22.59 21.10 22.83
CA LEU A 238 23.51 19.97 22.75
C LEU A 238 23.68 19.28 24.11
N LYS A 239 23.70 20.06 25.20
CA LYS A 239 23.65 19.54 26.59
C LYS A 239 22.35 18.77 26.85
N GLU A 240 21.22 19.30 26.41
CA GLU A 240 19.92 18.64 26.58
C GLU A 240 19.88 17.31 25.80
N LEU A 241 20.31 17.31 24.54
CA LEU A 241 20.40 16.06 23.77
C LEU A 241 21.33 15.05 24.46
N HIS A 242 22.48 15.47 24.97
CA HIS A 242 23.39 14.59 25.72
C HIS A 242 22.73 13.98 26.96
N LEU A 243 22.00 14.77 27.75
CA LEU A 243 21.28 14.29 28.93
C LEU A 243 20.15 13.33 28.55
N ARG A 244 19.39 13.62 27.51
CA ARG A 244 18.32 12.75 27.00
C ARG A 244 18.88 11.42 26.48
N ILE A 245 20.03 11.44 25.79
CA ILE A 245 20.74 10.23 25.34
C ILE A 245 21.27 9.41 26.52
N LEU A 246 21.80 10.05 27.57
CA LEU A 246 22.25 9.34 28.78
C LEU A 246 21.09 8.68 29.54
N ARG A 247 19.90 9.28 29.48
CA ARG A 247 18.67 8.77 30.09
C ARG A 247 17.92 7.74 29.24
N ALA A 248 18.43 7.42 28.06
CA ALA A 248 17.77 6.57 27.07
C ALA A 248 16.32 7.01 26.79
N ASP A 249 16.12 8.32 26.57
CA ASP A 249 14.79 8.90 26.40
C ASP A 249 14.03 8.27 25.21
N PRO A 250 12.85 7.66 25.44
CA PRO A 250 12.05 7.02 24.39
C PRO A 250 11.51 8.03 23.36
N GLU A 251 11.40 9.32 23.67
CA GLU A 251 10.97 10.35 22.70
C GLU A 251 12.08 10.73 21.70
N LEU A 252 13.35 10.42 21.99
CA LEU A 252 14.44 10.58 21.03
C LEU A 252 14.42 9.50 19.94
N ALA A 253 13.82 8.35 20.21
CA ALA A 253 13.57 7.32 19.21
C ALA A 253 12.44 7.80 18.29
N VAL A 254 12.72 7.99 17.01
CA VAL A 254 11.62 8.14 16.04
C VAL A 254 10.91 6.80 16.02
N THR A 255 9.72 6.75 16.59
CA THR A 255 8.76 5.73 16.22
C THR A 255 8.36 6.06 14.79
N PRO A 256 8.67 5.24 13.78
CA PRO A 256 8.10 5.45 12.45
C PRO A 256 6.59 5.60 12.62
N ILE A 257 5.98 6.57 11.91
CA ILE A 257 4.57 6.98 12.03
C ILE A 257 3.58 5.84 11.66
N TYR A 258 4.06 4.62 11.47
CA TYR A 258 3.25 3.41 11.29
C TYR A 258 2.85 2.70 12.59
N SER A 259 3.21 3.21 13.77
CA SER A 259 2.93 2.50 15.03
C SER A 259 2.10 3.33 16.02
N ARG A 260 0.89 3.73 15.61
CA ARG A 260 -0.21 4.00 16.56
C ARG A 260 -1.48 3.26 16.12
N GLY A 261 -1.38 1.94 16.08
CA GLY A 261 -2.49 1.00 16.26
C GLY A 261 -2.15 0.16 17.51
N GLY A 262 -3.11 0.03 18.43
CA GLY A 262 -2.88 -0.47 19.79
C GLY A 262 -2.14 -1.80 19.87
N ALA A 263 -1.33 -1.95 20.92
CA ALA A 263 -0.71 -3.20 21.41
C ALA A 263 -0.86 -4.40 20.47
N GLN A 264 -0.20 -4.35 19.30
CA GLN A 264 -0.24 -5.44 18.34
C GLN A 264 0.61 -6.56 18.93
N ARG A 265 -0.01 -7.72 19.18
CA ARG A 265 0.72 -8.97 19.39
C ARG A 265 1.72 -9.11 18.24
N GLN A 266 2.99 -9.29 18.56
CA GLN A 266 4.06 -9.52 17.58
C GLN A 266 3.63 -10.62 16.60
N PRO A 267 3.78 -10.42 15.27
CA PRO A 267 3.36 -11.42 14.30
C PRO A 267 4.19 -12.68 14.48
N ASN A 268 3.53 -13.75 14.93
CA ASN A 268 4.09 -15.09 15.04
C ASN A 268 3.22 -16.04 14.21
N THR A 269 3.74 -16.44 13.05
CA THR A 269 3.11 -17.40 12.14
C THR A 269 3.81 -18.76 12.15
N LEU A 270 4.72 -19.01 13.10
CA LEU A 270 5.43 -20.29 13.19
C LEU A 270 4.45 -21.45 13.43
N PRO A 271 4.63 -22.59 12.75
CA PRO A 271 4.00 -23.85 13.12
C PRO A 271 4.32 -24.21 14.58
N ARG A 272 3.50 -25.05 15.21
CA ARG A 272 3.81 -25.57 16.55
C ARG A 272 5.17 -26.27 16.57
N ASP A 273 5.95 -26.05 17.63
CA ASP A 273 7.22 -26.75 17.84
C ASP A 273 6.97 -28.25 18.05
N ILE A 274 8.01 -29.06 17.79
CA ILE A 274 8.01 -30.51 17.99
C ILE A 274 8.36 -30.79 19.45
N PRO A 275 7.43 -31.33 20.28
CA PRO A 275 7.65 -31.49 21.73
C PRO A 275 8.85 -32.38 22.10
N HIS A 276 9.25 -33.30 21.21
CA HIS A 276 10.32 -34.27 21.43
C HIS A 276 11.31 -34.25 20.25
N PHE A 277 11.99 -33.12 20.04
CA PHE A 277 13.03 -33.01 19.02
C PHE A 277 14.33 -33.73 19.45
N THR A 278 14.76 -34.74 18.70
CA THR A 278 15.94 -35.57 19.02
C THR A 278 16.84 -35.80 17.81
N GLY A 279 18.15 -35.90 18.09
CA GLY A 279 19.22 -35.88 17.09
C GLY A 279 19.62 -34.46 16.70
N ARG A 280 20.60 -34.34 15.80
CA ARG A 280 21.06 -33.06 15.21
C ARG A 280 21.80 -32.12 16.16
N ARG A 281 22.36 -32.65 17.24
CA ARG A 281 23.14 -31.84 18.21
C ARG A 281 24.36 -31.19 17.55
N ARG A 282 24.97 -31.88 16.59
CA ARG A 282 26.13 -31.36 15.85
C ARG A 282 25.72 -30.19 14.97
N GLU A 283 24.64 -30.33 14.23
CA GLU A 283 24.07 -29.33 13.34
C GLU A 283 23.62 -28.09 14.11
N ILE A 284 22.89 -28.26 15.22
CA ILE A 284 22.50 -27.15 16.11
C ILE A 284 23.74 -26.44 16.68
N ALA A 285 24.79 -27.18 17.06
CA ALA A 285 26.04 -26.58 17.54
C ALA A 285 26.77 -25.80 16.43
N VAL A 286 26.72 -26.26 15.18
CA VAL A 286 27.26 -25.53 14.02
C VAL A 286 26.47 -24.23 13.79
N VAL A 287 25.13 -24.29 13.82
CA VAL A 287 24.28 -23.09 13.68
C VAL A 287 24.57 -22.08 14.79
N ASN A 288 24.68 -22.52 16.04
CA ASN A 288 25.02 -21.64 17.16
C ASN A 288 26.43 -21.04 17.04
N ARG A 289 27.39 -21.79 16.46
CA ARG A 289 28.74 -21.26 16.18
C ARG A 289 28.69 -20.18 15.11
N TRP A 290 28.04 -20.43 13.98
CA TRP A 290 27.89 -19.42 12.93
C TRP A 290 27.16 -18.18 13.43
N ARG A 291 26.16 -18.35 14.29
CA ARG A 291 25.51 -17.22 14.95
C ARG A 291 26.47 -16.42 15.84
N ALA A 292 27.41 -17.07 16.52
CA ALA A 292 28.44 -16.37 17.30
C ALA A 292 29.47 -15.65 16.42
N GLU A 293 29.76 -16.17 15.22
CA GLU A 293 30.75 -15.61 14.29
C GLU A 293 30.17 -14.52 13.36
N LEU A 294 28.97 -14.73 12.82
CA LEU A 294 28.30 -13.89 11.82
C LEU A 294 27.27 -12.93 12.45
N GLY A 295 26.94 -13.10 13.73
CA GLY A 295 25.94 -12.31 14.44
C GLY A 295 24.51 -12.81 14.24
N HIS A 296 23.53 -11.92 14.41
CA HIS A 296 22.12 -12.28 14.42
C HIS A 296 21.48 -12.34 13.01
N GLY A 297 22.17 -11.87 11.98
CA GLY A 297 21.61 -11.71 10.64
C GLY A 297 22.39 -12.46 9.57
N PHE A 298 21.83 -13.56 9.07
CA PHE A 298 22.36 -14.34 7.95
C PHE A 298 21.27 -15.28 7.41
N ALA A 299 21.49 -15.84 6.22
CA ALA A 299 20.65 -16.89 5.69
C ALA A 299 21.28 -18.27 5.92
N LEU A 300 20.59 -19.14 6.65
CA LEU A 300 20.93 -20.55 6.83
C LEU A 300 20.10 -21.38 5.84
N VAL A 301 20.77 -22.08 4.93
CA VAL A 301 20.11 -22.96 3.97
C VAL A 301 20.25 -24.41 4.42
N LEU A 302 19.18 -25.00 4.92
CA LEU A 302 19.09 -26.43 5.23
C LEU A 302 18.80 -27.19 3.93
N GLN A 303 19.78 -27.94 3.44
CA GLN A 303 19.66 -28.73 2.22
C GLN A 303 19.80 -30.23 2.50
N GLY A 304 19.14 -31.08 1.71
CA GLY A 304 19.18 -32.53 1.91
C GLY A 304 18.00 -33.25 1.27
N MET A 305 18.01 -34.58 1.33
CA MET A 305 16.99 -35.42 0.72
C MET A 305 15.58 -35.23 1.34
N PRO A 306 14.49 -35.58 0.64
CA PRO A 306 13.14 -35.55 1.21
C PRO A 306 13.04 -36.43 2.47
N GLY A 307 12.31 -35.97 3.49
CA GLY A 307 12.11 -36.73 4.74
C GLY A 307 13.27 -36.70 5.75
N VAL A 308 14.39 -36.05 5.45
CA VAL A 308 15.58 -35.95 6.32
C VAL A 308 15.40 -35.02 7.55
N GLY A 309 14.31 -34.26 7.60
CA GLY A 309 13.96 -33.39 8.74
C GLY A 309 14.33 -31.90 8.60
N LYS A 310 14.53 -31.36 7.39
CA LYS A 310 14.89 -29.94 7.17
C LYS A 310 13.90 -28.97 7.80
N THR A 311 12.61 -29.09 7.46
CA THR A 311 11.53 -28.25 8.01
C THR A 311 11.41 -28.39 9.51
N ALA A 312 11.53 -29.62 10.04
CA ALA A 312 11.50 -29.87 11.48
C ALA A 312 12.66 -29.15 12.21
N LEU A 313 13.88 -29.21 11.67
CA LEU A 313 15.02 -28.49 12.22
C LEU A 313 14.85 -26.97 12.09
N ALA A 314 14.34 -26.46 10.97
CA ALA A 314 14.09 -25.02 10.80
C ALA A 314 13.08 -24.48 11.83
N VAL A 315 11.94 -25.16 11.99
CA VAL A 315 10.91 -24.77 12.97
C VAL A 315 11.45 -24.86 14.40
N HIS A 316 12.18 -25.92 14.73
CA HIS A 316 12.78 -26.08 16.06
C HIS A 316 13.85 -25.01 16.35
N LEU A 317 14.69 -24.68 15.37
CA LEU A 317 15.66 -23.58 15.46
C LEU A 317 14.92 -22.24 15.65
N ALA A 318 13.85 -21.98 14.90
CA ALA A 318 13.08 -20.76 15.06
C ALA A 318 12.47 -20.61 16.47
N HIS A 319 11.87 -21.68 17.03
CA HIS A 319 11.33 -21.65 18.40
C HIS A 319 12.41 -21.50 19.47
N SER A 320 13.51 -22.26 19.35
CA SER A 320 14.61 -22.18 20.32
C SER A 320 15.34 -20.83 20.29
N LEU A 321 15.35 -20.16 19.13
CA LEU A 321 15.96 -18.85 18.94
C LEU A 321 14.97 -17.69 19.07
N ALA A 322 13.66 -17.93 19.14
CA ALA A 322 12.62 -16.88 19.09
C ALA A 322 12.83 -15.76 20.12
N ALA A 323 13.36 -16.08 21.31
CA ALA A 323 13.67 -15.09 22.35
C ALA A 323 14.69 -14.03 21.90
N ASP A 324 15.59 -14.39 20.99
CA ASP A 324 16.59 -13.49 20.42
C ASP A 324 16.05 -12.64 19.26
N TYR A 325 14.87 -13.00 18.74
CA TYR A 325 14.17 -12.36 17.63
C TYR A 325 12.73 -11.97 17.98
N PRO A 326 12.54 -11.03 18.94
CA PRO A 326 11.23 -10.71 19.48
C PRO A 326 10.32 -9.93 18.52
N ASP A 327 10.81 -9.38 17.41
CA ASP A 327 10.02 -8.43 16.63
C ASP A 327 9.03 -9.12 15.68
N ALA A 328 9.40 -10.28 15.12
CA ALA A 328 8.51 -11.13 14.34
C ALA A 328 9.09 -12.54 14.16
N CYS A 329 8.21 -13.54 14.06
CA CYS A 329 8.58 -14.91 13.69
C CYS A 329 7.66 -15.36 12.56
N LEU A 330 8.19 -15.42 11.34
CA LEU A 330 7.41 -15.63 10.13
C LEU A 330 7.70 -17.01 9.53
N TYR A 331 6.65 -17.69 9.07
CA TYR A 331 6.75 -18.92 8.30
C TYR A 331 6.02 -18.73 6.96
N LEU A 332 6.72 -19.01 5.86
CA LEU A 332 6.16 -19.05 4.52
C LEU A 332 6.60 -20.33 3.81
N ASP A 333 5.62 -21.07 3.30
CA ASP A 333 5.81 -22.23 2.44
C ASP A 333 5.91 -21.77 0.97
N MET A 334 7.06 -22.03 0.35
CA MET A 334 7.46 -21.62 -1.00
C MET A 334 7.03 -22.59 -2.10
N ARG A 335 6.52 -23.77 -1.74
CA ARG A 335 5.89 -24.77 -2.65
C ARG A 335 6.77 -25.21 -3.82
N GLY A 336 8.08 -25.23 -3.62
CA GLY A 336 9.06 -25.51 -4.67
C GLY A 336 8.93 -26.90 -5.28
N HIS A 337 8.41 -27.87 -4.51
CA HIS A 337 8.24 -29.26 -4.92
C HIS A 337 6.85 -29.80 -4.56
N ASP A 338 5.84 -28.93 -4.43
CA ASP A 338 4.44 -29.33 -4.25
C ASP A 338 3.88 -29.86 -5.59
N ALA A 339 3.27 -31.05 -5.56
CA ALA A 339 2.70 -31.70 -6.75
C ALA A 339 1.32 -31.14 -7.15
N THR A 340 0.73 -30.28 -6.32
CA THR A 340 -0.62 -29.73 -6.43
C THR A 340 -0.62 -28.27 -6.83
N PHE A 341 0.24 -27.48 -6.20
CA PHE A 341 0.26 -26.03 -6.37
C PHE A 341 1.55 -25.61 -7.04
N PRO A 342 1.52 -24.60 -7.94
CA PRO A 342 2.74 -24.06 -8.50
C PRO A 342 3.62 -23.44 -7.40
N PRO A 343 4.96 -23.48 -7.55
CA PRO A 343 5.89 -22.77 -6.69
C PRO A 343 5.54 -21.28 -6.61
N LEU A 344 5.64 -20.69 -5.42
CA LEU A 344 5.46 -19.25 -5.26
C LEU A 344 6.52 -18.50 -6.07
N SER A 345 6.12 -17.57 -6.92
CA SER A 345 7.06 -16.62 -7.51
C SER A 345 7.64 -15.71 -6.43
N SER A 346 8.82 -15.13 -6.67
CA SER A 346 9.43 -14.18 -5.72
C SER A 346 8.54 -12.97 -5.43
N ALA A 347 7.75 -12.53 -6.43
CA ALA A 347 6.83 -11.41 -6.28
C ALA A 347 5.66 -11.74 -5.35
N GLU A 348 5.09 -12.95 -5.46
CA GLU A 348 4.03 -13.44 -4.59
C GLU A 348 4.54 -13.72 -3.18
N ALA A 349 5.73 -14.31 -3.06
CA ALA A 349 6.35 -14.57 -1.77
C ALA A 349 6.63 -13.26 -1.00
N LEU A 350 7.17 -12.23 -1.68
CA LEU A 350 7.37 -10.91 -1.10
C LEU A 350 6.05 -10.24 -0.69
N ALA A 351 4.99 -10.35 -1.51
CA ALA A 351 3.68 -9.85 -1.14
C ALA A 351 3.15 -10.55 0.12
N ALA A 352 3.26 -11.87 0.19
CA ALA A 352 2.80 -12.67 1.33
C ALA A 352 3.51 -12.30 2.64
N VAL A 353 4.84 -12.18 2.64
CA VAL A 353 5.58 -11.78 3.86
C VAL A 353 5.32 -10.33 4.27
N LEU A 354 5.10 -9.42 3.32
CA LEU A 354 4.72 -8.03 3.60
C LEU A 354 3.32 -7.96 4.23
N GLU A 355 2.39 -8.77 3.74
CA GLU A 355 1.05 -8.90 4.32
C GLU A 355 1.08 -9.46 5.74
N MET A 356 1.93 -10.47 6.02
CA MET A 356 2.14 -10.99 7.37
C MET A 356 2.68 -9.92 8.34
N LEU A 357 3.39 -8.92 7.82
CA LEU A 357 3.86 -7.75 8.56
C LEU A 357 2.84 -6.60 8.62
N GLY A 358 1.63 -6.78 8.08
CA GLY A 358 0.54 -5.82 8.11
C GLY A 358 0.48 -4.84 6.94
N ILE A 359 1.30 -5.01 5.90
CA ILE A 359 1.29 -4.18 4.69
C ILE A 359 0.33 -4.82 3.68
N GLN A 360 -0.85 -4.22 3.47
CA GLN A 360 -1.93 -4.81 2.66
C GLN A 360 -2.30 -3.98 1.43
N GLY A 361 -2.94 -4.63 0.45
CA GLY A 361 -3.54 -4.00 -0.71
C GLY A 361 -2.52 -3.28 -1.60
N ARG A 362 -2.88 -2.09 -2.11
CA ARG A 362 -2.00 -1.28 -2.97
C ARG A 362 -0.78 -0.68 -2.26
N ARG A 363 -0.63 -0.87 -0.93
CA ARG A 363 0.61 -0.53 -0.21
C ARG A 363 1.74 -1.51 -0.48
N VAL A 364 1.42 -2.72 -0.96
CA VAL A 364 2.41 -3.63 -1.54
C VAL A 364 2.74 -3.09 -2.94
N PRO A 365 3.97 -2.62 -3.20
CA PRO A 365 4.31 -2.06 -4.51
C PRO A 365 4.02 -3.03 -5.65
N SER A 366 3.74 -2.55 -6.86
CA SER A 366 3.45 -3.43 -7.99
C SER A 366 4.69 -4.10 -8.57
N SER A 367 5.87 -3.48 -8.46
CA SER A 367 7.13 -4.01 -8.97
C SER A 367 7.80 -4.95 -7.97
N LEU A 368 8.50 -5.97 -8.47
CA LEU A 368 9.28 -6.90 -7.65
C LEU A 368 10.38 -6.16 -6.86
N GLU A 369 11.04 -5.20 -7.51
CA GLU A 369 12.15 -4.42 -6.94
C GLU A 369 11.68 -3.54 -5.79
N ASP A 370 10.55 -2.84 -5.94
CA ASP A 370 9.98 -2.02 -4.88
C ASP A 370 9.47 -2.88 -3.72
N ARG A 371 8.88 -4.05 -3.99
CA ARG A 371 8.50 -5.01 -2.94
C ARG A 371 9.71 -5.47 -2.15
N ALA A 372 10.80 -5.82 -2.83
CA ALA A 372 12.05 -6.22 -2.21
C ALA A 372 12.65 -5.07 -1.37
N ALA A 373 12.61 -3.84 -1.88
CA ALA A 373 13.08 -2.67 -1.14
C ALA A 373 12.26 -2.42 0.15
N VAL A 374 10.92 -2.53 0.08
CA VAL A 374 10.05 -2.42 1.27
C VAL A 374 10.32 -3.57 2.23
N TRP A 375 10.45 -4.80 1.75
CA TRP A 375 10.77 -5.98 2.56
C TRP A 375 12.09 -5.80 3.31
N HIS A 376 13.15 -5.41 2.60
CA HIS A 376 14.45 -5.13 3.22
C HIS A 376 14.35 -4.00 4.25
N ALA A 377 13.61 -2.93 3.96
CA ALA A 377 13.38 -1.85 4.91
C ALA A 377 12.61 -2.32 6.16
N GLN A 378 11.65 -3.25 6.03
CA GLN A 378 10.95 -3.81 7.19
C GLN A 378 11.85 -4.69 8.05
N LEU A 379 12.78 -5.44 7.46
CA LEU A 379 13.69 -6.33 8.19
C LEU A 379 14.94 -5.64 8.75
N ALA A 380 15.38 -4.53 8.16
CA ALA A 380 16.63 -3.83 8.51
C ALA A 380 16.76 -3.48 10.00
N HIS A 381 15.64 -3.28 10.70
CA HIS A 381 15.61 -2.87 12.12
C HIS A 381 14.76 -3.77 13.00
N ARG A 382 14.33 -4.93 12.47
CA ARG A 382 13.57 -5.93 13.22
C ARG A 382 14.46 -7.14 13.44
N ARG A 383 14.51 -7.61 14.69
CA ARG A 383 15.02 -8.93 15.00
C ARG A 383 13.94 -9.94 14.67
N THR A 384 14.01 -10.44 13.45
CA THR A 384 13.01 -11.33 12.86
C THR A 384 13.64 -12.67 12.49
N VAL A 385 12.93 -13.77 12.78
CA VAL A 385 13.19 -15.06 12.13
C VAL A 385 12.20 -15.25 11.00
N VAL A 386 12.69 -15.60 9.82
CA VAL A 386 11.86 -15.93 8.65
C VAL A 386 12.18 -17.33 8.18
N ILE A 387 11.21 -18.23 8.19
CA ILE A 387 11.32 -19.56 7.57
C ILE A 387 10.75 -19.49 6.15
N LEU A 388 11.57 -19.81 5.17
CA LEU A 388 11.17 -20.04 3.77
C LEU A 388 11.28 -21.54 3.51
N ASP A 389 10.17 -22.26 3.65
CA ASP A 389 10.11 -23.71 3.55
C ASP A 389 9.89 -24.19 2.10
N ASP A 390 10.47 -25.33 1.74
CA ASP A 390 10.39 -25.99 0.45
C ASP A 390 10.73 -25.09 -0.75
N VAL A 391 11.91 -24.48 -0.75
CA VAL A 391 12.39 -23.65 -1.86
C VAL A 391 12.87 -24.52 -3.02
N SER A 392 12.40 -24.22 -4.25
CA SER A 392 12.80 -24.95 -5.47
C SER A 392 14.24 -24.67 -5.88
N GLY A 393 14.70 -23.43 -5.72
CA GLY A 393 16.07 -23.03 -6.01
C GLY A 393 16.41 -21.58 -5.64
N PRO A 394 17.67 -21.16 -5.84
CA PRO A 394 18.18 -19.86 -5.38
C PRO A 394 17.44 -18.66 -5.95
N GLU A 395 17.05 -18.71 -7.22
CA GLU A 395 16.35 -17.60 -7.89
C GLU A 395 15.01 -17.26 -7.23
N GLN A 396 14.33 -18.25 -6.64
CA GLN A 396 13.03 -18.07 -5.99
C GLN A 396 13.14 -17.15 -4.76
N VAL A 397 14.24 -17.25 -4.01
CA VAL A 397 14.45 -16.55 -2.73
C VAL A 397 15.39 -15.36 -2.83
N ARG A 398 16.13 -15.20 -3.93
CA ARG A 398 17.11 -14.14 -4.10
C ARG A 398 16.58 -12.72 -3.78
N PRO A 399 15.35 -12.32 -4.17
CA PRO A 399 14.80 -11.01 -3.81
C PRO A 399 14.33 -10.90 -2.34
N LEU A 400 14.21 -12.02 -1.62
CA LEU A 400 13.84 -12.08 -0.21
C LEU A 400 15.07 -12.12 0.71
N LEU A 401 16.23 -12.57 0.20
CA LEU A 401 17.47 -12.65 0.96
C LEU A 401 17.92 -11.25 1.39
N THR A 402 18.15 -11.08 2.68
CA THR A 402 18.60 -9.82 3.26
C THR A 402 20.01 -9.95 3.82
N GLY A 403 20.81 -8.90 3.65
CA GLY A 403 22.07 -8.70 4.39
C GLY A 403 21.86 -7.97 5.72
N ALA A 404 20.61 -7.85 6.20
CA ALA A 404 20.31 -7.15 7.45
C ALA A 404 20.95 -7.88 8.64
N PRO A 405 21.70 -7.18 9.52
CA PRO A 405 22.47 -7.79 10.61
C PRO A 405 21.60 -8.38 11.75
N SER A 406 20.27 -8.24 11.67
CA SER A 406 19.31 -8.63 12.70
C SER A 406 18.28 -9.68 12.26
N ALA A 407 18.28 -10.12 11.00
CA ALA A 407 17.26 -11.04 10.48
C ALA A 407 17.85 -12.42 10.14
N LEU A 408 17.32 -13.47 10.77
CA LEU A 408 17.71 -14.86 10.49
C LEU A 408 16.76 -15.46 9.46
N MET A 409 17.27 -15.77 8.27
CA MET A 409 16.53 -16.46 7.22
C MET A 409 16.82 -17.95 7.29
N LEU A 410 15.82 -18.77 7.63
CA LEU A 410 15.91 -20.23 7.64
C LEU A 410 15.27 -20.77 6.36
N ILE A 411 16.09 -21.26 5.45
CA ILE A 411 15.65 -21.68 4.12
C ILE A 411 15.75 -23.20 4.06
N THR A 412 14.69 -23.89 3.66
CA THR A 412 14.76 -25.34 3.43
C THR A 412 14.66 -25.64 1.94
N THR A 413 15.48 -26.56 1.44
CA THR A 413 15.51 -26.88 0.01
C THR A 413 15.99 -28.31 -0.25
N ARG A 414 15.64 -28.84 -1.43
CA ARG A 414 16.17 -30.11 -1.95
C ARG A 414 17.33 -29.88 -2.93
N SER A 415 17.44 -28.67 -3.46
CA SER A 415 18.46 -28.25 -4.42
C SER A 415 19.74 -27.85 -3.69
N ARG A 416 20.89 -27.90 -4.40
CA ARG A 416 22.16 -27.44 -3.83
C ARG A 416 22.25 -25.92 -3.86
N PHE A 417 22.69 -25.33 -2.75
CA PHE A 417 23.05 -23.91 -2.64
C PHE A 417 24.57 -23.76 -2.46
N GLU A 418 25.14 -22.75 -3.10
CA GLU A 418 26.54 -22.38 -2.95
C GLU A 418 26.75 -21.47 -1.74
N GLU A 419 27.89 -21.61 -1.06
CA GLU A 419 28.25 -20.83 0.12
C GLU A 419 28.68 -19.41 -0.27
N SER A 420 28.24 -18.41 0.51
CA SER A 420 28.64 -17.00 0.36
C SER A 420 28.63 -16.28 1.70
N GLU A 421 29.15 -15.05 1.77
CA GLU A 421 29.21 -14.26 3.03
C GLU A 421 27.83 -14.10 3.71
N ALA A 422 26.74 -14.06 2.94
CA ALA A 422 25.37 -13.90 3.47
C ALA A 422 24.56 -15.21 3.56
N VAL A 423 25.05 -16.31 2.98
CA VAL A 423 24.31 -17.58 2.84
C VAL A 423 25.19 -18.75 3.27
N GLN A 424 24.78 -19.44 4.32
CA GLN A 424 25.47 -20.58 4.92
C GLN A 424 24.68 -21.87 4.64
N PRO A 425 25.12 -22.71 3.68
CA PRO A 425 24.46 -23.98 3.42
C PRO A 425 24.87 -25.05 4.42
N LEU A 426 23.88 -25.73 5.01
CA LEU A 426 24.05 -26.87 5.91
C LEU A 426 23.38 -28.11 5.31
N SER A 427 24.21 -29.06 4.88
CA SER A 427 23.74 -30.34 4.36
C SER A 427 23.33 -31.27 5.49
N LEU A 428 22.07 -31.69 5.49
CA LEU A 428 21.54 -32.69 6.40
C LEU A 428 21.63 -34.07 5.77
N ASP A 429 22.39 -34.96 6.40
CA ASP A 429 22.43 -36.39 6.09
C ASP A 429 21.38 -37.15 6.90
N VAL A 430 21.15 -38.44 6.68
CA VAL A 430 20.28 -39.28 7.54
C VAL A 430 20.76 -39.28 9.00
N LEU A 431 19.89 -39.58 9.96
CA LEU A 431 20.30 -39.65 11.37
C LEU A 431 21.33 -40.76 11.56
N SER A 432 22.32 -40.50 12.41
CA SER A 432 23.25 -41.56 12.81
C SER A 432 22.48 -42.70 13.51
N PRO A 433 22.97 -43.96 13.46
CA PRO A 433 22.25 -45.09 14.06
C PRO A 433 21.89 -44.87 15.54
N GLY A 434 22.76 -44.19 16.29
CA GLY A 434 22.50 -43.83 17.69
C GLY A 434 21.38 -42.80 17.85
N GLU A 435 21.41 -41.71 17.07
CA GLU A 435 20.36 -40.67 17.12
C GLU A 435 19.01 -41.20 16.61
N ALA A 436 19.03 -42.04 15.58
CA ALA A 436 17.85 -42.71 15.06
C ALA A 436 17.25 -43.68 16.09
N ALA A 437 18.09 -44.44 16.80
CA ALA A 437 17.66 -45.31 17.89
C ALA A 437 17.07 -44.50 19.06
N ASP A 438 17.69 -43.37 19.42
CA ASP A 438 17.18 -42.48 20.47
C ASP A 438 15.82 -41.87 20.10
N LEU A 439 15.63 -41.47 18.83
CA LEU A 439 14.34 -40.99 18.35
C LEU A 439 13.25 -42.07 18.46
N VAL A 440 13.54 -43.32 18.06
CA VAL A 440 12.59 -44.44 18.19
C VAL A 440 12.26 -44.70 19.66
N ARG A 441 13.26 -44.70 20.55
CA ARG A 441 13.06 -44.92 22.00
C ARG A 441 12.18 -43.85 22.64
N GLN A 442 12.30 -42.60 22.20
CA GLN A 442 11.48 -41.51 22.74
C GLN A 442 10.04 -41.52 22.22
N LEU A 443 9.83 -41.97 20.97
CA LEU A 443 8.50 -42.02 20.36
C LEU A 443 7.66 -43.21 20.84
N VAL A 444 8.29 -44.24 21.42
CA VAL A 444 7.63 -45.41 22.01
C VAL A 444 7.54 -45.22 23.53
N ASP A 445 6.35 -44.91 24.05
CA ASP A 445 6.11 -44.75 25.50
C ASP A 445 6.37 -46.06 26.29
N GLY A 446 7.53 -46.18 26.93
CA GLY A 446 7.74 -47.11 28.07
C GLY A 446 9.10 -47.86 28.11
N PRO A 447 9.73 -48.02 29.29
CA PRO A 447 11.02 -48.73 29.46
C PRO A 447 10.91 -50.26 29.52
N ALA A 448 9.77 -50.86 29.15
CA ALA A 448 9.52 -52.29 29.30
C ALA A 448 9.03 -52.94 28.00
N GLY A 449 9.97 -53.38 27.16
CA GLY A 449 9.66 -54.33 26.07
C GLY A 449 10.57 -54.28 24.84
N THR A 450 11.25 -53.17 24.57
CA THR A 450 12.07 -53.01 23.37
C THR A 450 13.46 -53.60 23.58
N THR A 451 13.75 -54.76 22.98
CA THR A 451 15.13 -55.29 22.95
C THR A 451 16.00 -54.42 22.01
N PRO A 452 17.28 -54.16 22.36
CA PRO A 452 18.17 -53.30 21.56
C PRO A 452 18.28 -53.71 20.08
N THR A 453 18.25 -55.02 19.81
CA THR A 453 18.28 -55.59 18.45
C THR A 453 17.09 -55.14 17.59
N HIS A 454 15.89 -54.98 18.15
CA HIS A 454 14.71 -54.55 17.38
C HIS A 454 14.77 -53.07 17.02
N VAL A 455 15.35 -52.22 17.87
CA VAL A 455 15.54 -50.80 17.55
C VAL A 455 16.51 -50.64 16.39
N GLU A 456 17.59 -51.42 16.38
CA GLU A 456 18.57 -51.44 15.28
C GLU A 456 17.94 -51.89 13.96
N GLU A 457 17.09 -52.91 13.97
CA GLU A 457 16.37 -53.37 12.78
C GLU A 457 15.41 -52.31 12.20
N VAL A 458 14.69 -51.59 13.06
CA VAL A 458 13.80 -50.50 12.64
C VAL A 458 14.61 -49.35 12.04
N VAL A 459 15.72 -48.98 12.67
CA VAL A 459 16.62 -47.94 12.18
C VAL A 459 17.19 -48.30 10.80
N GLU A 460 17.63 -49.55 10.61
CA GLU A 460 18.13 -50.04 9.33
C GLU A 460 17.03 -50.03 8.25
N ALA A 461 15.81 -50.48 8.59
CA ALA A 461 14.71 -50.54 7.64
C ALA A 461 14.20 -49.15 7.21
N CYS A 462 14.33 -48.15 8.08
CA CYS A 462 13.98 -46.76 7.80
C CYS A 462 15.12 -45.95 7.15
N GLY A 463 16.30 -46.55 6.97
CA GLY A 463 17.49 -45.89 6.44
C GLY A 463 17.94 -44.68 7.28
N GLY A 464 17.60 -44.62 8.57
CA GLY A 464 17.89 -43.48 9.44
C GLY A 464 17.12 -42.19 9.12
N LEU A 465 16.08 -42.22 8.26
CA LEU A 465 15.30 -41.04 7.91
C LEU A 465 14.29 -40.67 9.02
N PRO A 466 14.33 -39.46 9.61
CA PRO A 466 13.41 -39.06 10.68
C PRO A 466 11.94 -39.23 10.34
N LEU A 467 11.52 -38.89 9.11
CA LEU A 467 10.13 -39.03 8.69
C LEU A 467 9.70 -40.50 8.69
N ALA A 468 10.51 -41.40 8.12
CA ALA A 468 10.22 -42.84 8.11
C ALA A 468 10.17 -43.42 9.54
N LEU A 469 11.12 -43.04 10.39
CA LEU A 469 11.17 -43.45 11.80
C LEU A 469 9.93 -42.99 12.58
N THR A 470 9.49 -41.75 12.36
CA THR A 470 8.32 -41.17 13.06
C THR A 470 7.01 -41.84 12.64
N LEU A 471 6.84 -42.14 11.35
CA LEU A 471 5.71 -42.92 10.83
C LEU A 471 5.66 -44.34 11.40
N HIS A 472 6.83 -44.92 11.71
CA HIS A 472 6.94 -46.23 12.33
C HIS A 472 6.74 -46.20 13.85
N ALA A 473 7.20 -45.17 14.54
CA ALA A 473 7.19 -45.11 16.00
C ALA A 473 5.89 -44.58 16.62
N GLY A 474 5.05 -43.83 15.87
CA GLY A 474 3.69 -43.45 16.28
C GLY A 474 2.71 -44.64 16.44
N ARG A 475 3.24 -45.85 16.58
CA ARG A 475 2.53 -47.11 16.65
C ARG A 475 2.85 -47.74 18.01
N ARG A 476 1.85 -47.84 18.89
CA ARG A 476 1.96 -48.60 20.15
C ARG A 476 2.09 -50.09 19.83
N TRP A 477 3.30 -50.55 19.49
CA TRP A 477 3.58 -51.91 19.10
C TRP A 477 4.42 -52.61 20.16
N GLU A 478 3.89 -53.68 20.73
CA GLU A 478 4.72 -54.78 21.22
C GLU A 478 5.45 -55.35 19.99
N LEU A 479 6.71 -54.96 19.83
CA LEU A 479 7.56 -55.34 18.70
C LEU A 479 7.85 -56.86 18.78
N SER A 480 7.30 -57.65 17.84
CA SER A 480 7.61 -59.08 17.68
C SER A 480 8.39 -59.37 16.38
N GLU A 481 9.24 -60.40 16.40
CA GLU A 481 10.12 -60.82 15.29
C GLU A 481 9.39 -61.06 13.95
N GLU A 482 8.12 -61.49 13.98
CA GLU A 482 7.35 -61.84 12.79
C GLU A 482 7.07 -60.62 11.88
N LYS A 483 7.11 -59.41 12.44
CA LYS A 483 6.77 -58.15 11.74
C LYS A 483 7.99 -57.39 11.22
N SER A 484 9.16 -57.48 11.84
CA SER A 484 10.45 -57.07 11.22
C SER A 484 10.65 -57.76 9.87
N GLY A 485 10.21 -59.03 9.78
CA GLY A 485 10.17 -59.79 8.54
C GLY A 485 9.27 -59.21 7.43
N ARG A 486 8.18 -58.49 7.76
CA ARG A 486 7.31 -57.83 6.76
C ARG A 486 7.95 -56.56 6.18
N LEU A 487 8.70 -55.80 6.97
CA LEU A 487 9.45 -54.64 6.50
C LEU A 487 10.53 -55.03 5.48
N ARG A 488 11.25 -56.14 5.72
CA ARG A 488 12.19 -56.70 4.73
C ARG A 488 11.50 -57.14 3.43
N ARG A 489 10.24 -57.61 3.50
CA ARG A 489 9.44 -58.06 2.33
C ARG A 489 8.78 -56.92 1.55
N LEU A 490 8.69 -55.72 2.11
CA LEU A 490 8.15 -54.51 1.46
C LEU A 490 9.23 -53.65 0.77
N ARG A 491 10.48 -54.15 0.70
CA ARG A 491 11.55 -53.60 -0.16
C ARG A 491 11.25 -53.92 -1.63
N GLY A 492 10.32 -53.17 -2.21
CA GLY A 492 10.06 -53.14 -3.66
C GLY A 492 9.80 -51.70 -4.10
N PRO A 493 10.02 -51.35 -5.38
CA PRO A 493 9.65 -50.04 -5.88
C PRO A 493 8.13 -49.87 -5.74
N ILE A 494 7.71 -48.81 -5.05
CA ILE A 494 6.31 -48.39 -5.04
C ILE A 494 6.09 -47.62 -6.35
N PRO A 495 5.16 -48.05 -7.22
CA PRO A 495 4.91 -47.33 -8.46
C PRO A 495 4.47 -45.89 -8.16
N GLY A 496 4.88 -44.92 -8.99
CA GLY A 496 4.39 -43.53 -8.94
C GLY A 496 5.10 -42.57 -7.99
N THR A 497 6.08 -43.03 -7.20
CA THR A 497 6.86 -42.19 -6.28
C THR A 497 8.31 -42.01 -6.74
N ALA A 498 8.51 -41.55 -7.99
CA ALA A 498 9.86 -41.46 -8.58
C ALA A 498 10.85 -40.58 -7.77
N ASP A 499 10.33 -39.61 -7.00
CA ASP A 499 11.13 -38.66 -6.21
C ASP A 499 11.12 -38.91 -4.68
N VAL A 500 10.51 -40.02 -4.22
CA VAL A 500 10.44 -40.34 -2.78
C VAL A 500 11.45 -41.45 -2.45
N PRO A 501 12.29 -41.30 -1.41
CA PRO A 501 13.16 -42.38 -0.94
C PRO A 501 12.35 -43.66 -0.67
N GLN A 502 12.86 -44.81 -1.10
CA GLN A 502 12.15 -46.08 -1.05
C GLN A 502 11.69 -46.43 0.38
N GLU A 503 12.50 -46.10 1.37
CA GLU A 503 12.25 -46.31 2.80
C GLU A 503 11.03 -45.50 3.27
N VAL A 504 10.87 -44.26 2.78
CA VAL A 504 9.74 -43.37 3.11
C VAL A 504 8.46 -43.87 2.43
N GLY A 505 8.55 -44.29 1.16
CA GLY A 505 7.43 -44.88 0.45
C GLY A 505 6.91 -46.14 1.15
N SER A 506 7.80 -47.06 1.53
CA SER A 506 7.44 -48.29 2.24
C SER A 506 6.83 -48.00 3.62
N ALA A 507 7.34 -46.98 4.33
CA ALA A 507 6.76 -46.51 5.58
C ALA A 507 5.34 -45.94 5.39
N PHE A 508 5.08 -45.17 4.32
CA PHE A 508 3.73 -44.69 3.98
C PHE A 508 2.77 -45.85 3.68
N ALA A 509 3.18 -46.78 2.81
CA ALA A 509 2.36 -47.93 2.43
C ALA A 509 1.99 -48.81 3.62
N LEU A 510 2.94 -49.04 4.53
CA LEU A 510 2.65 -49.78 5.76
C LEU A 510 1.75 -48.97 6.70
N SER A 511 2.00 -47.68 6.87
CA SER A 511 1.20 -46.82 7.76
C SER A 511 -0.24 -46.73 7.32
N TYR A 512 -0.46 -46.63 6.01
CA TYR A 512 -1.77 -46.62 5.41
C TYR A 512 -2.49 -47.98 5.54
N ARG A 513 -1.81 -49.10 5.27
CA ARG A 513 -2.42 -50.45 5.39
C ARG A 513 -2.85 -50.81 6.82
N ASP A 514 -2.18 -50.26 7.82
CA ASP A 514 -2.49 -50.52 9.23
C ASP A 514 -3.62 -49.64 9.78
N LEU A 515 -4.08 -48.64 9.02
CA LEU A 515 -5.24 -47.85 9.38
C LEU A 515 -6.53 -48.69 9.29
N PRO A 516 -7.50 -48.49 10.19
CA PRO A 516 -8.87 -48.97 10.03
C PRO A 516 -9.48 -48.47 8.71
N GLY A 517 -10.49 -49.21 8.21
CA GLY A 517 -11.13 -48.92 6.92
C GLY A 517 -11.67 -47.49 6.81
N GLU A 518 -12.28 -46.94 7.87
CA GLU A 518 -12.75 -45.54 7.86
C GLU A 518 -11.58 -44.55 7.76
N ALA A 519 -10.49 -44.78 8.48
CA ALA A 519 -9.32 -43.90 8.46
C ALA A 519 -8.57 -43.95 7.12
N GLN A 520 -8.54 -45.10 6.44
CA GLN A 520 -8.04 -45.22 5.06
C GLN A 520 -8.89 -44.40 4.09
N LEU A 521 -10.22 -44.51 4.19
CA LEU A 521 -11.13 -43.73 3.36
C LEU A 521 -10.95 -42.22 3.59
N VAL A 522 -10.91 -41.78 4.86
CA VAL A 522 -10.68 -40.37 5.20
C VAL A 522 -9.34 -39.90 4.64
N PHE A 523 -8.26 -40.67 4.82
CA PHE A 523 -6.94 -40.34 4.27
C PHE A 523 -6.96 -40.12 2.76
N ARG A 524 -7.55 -41.06 1.99
CA ARG A 524 -7.67 -40.95 0.53
C ARG A 524 -8.51 -39.74 0.12
N ARG A 525 -9.65 -39.51 0.78
CA ARG A 525 -10.59 -38.43 0.47
C ARG A 525 -10.02 -37.06 0.77
N LEU A 526 -9.31 -36.91 1.88
CA LEU A 526 -8.61 -35.68 2.21
C LEU A 526 -7.51 -35.36 1.19
N GLY A 527 -6.81 -36.39 0.67
CA GLY A 527 -5.79 -36.23 -0.36
C GLY A 527 -6.32 -35.56 -1.63
N LEU A 528 -7.62 -35.72 -1.95
CA LEU A 528 -8.25 -35.08 -3.10
C LEU A 528 -8.46 -33.57 -2.93
N SER A 529 -8.46 -33.05 -1.70
CA SER A 529 -8.78 -31.65 -1.42
C SER A 529 -7.81 -30.68 -2.10
N PRO A 530 -8.30 -29.65 -2.80
CA PRO A 530 -7.49 -28.54 -3.29
C PRO A 530 -7.25 -27.45 -2.24
N CYS A 531 -7.80 -27.58 -1.03
CA CYS A 531 -7.54 -26.64 0.07
C CYS A 531 -6.18 -26.93 0.72
N ARG A 532 -5.56 -25.88 1.29
CA ARG A 532 -4.24 -26.03 1.95
C ARG A 532 -4.40 -26.68 3.31
N ASP A 533 -5.23 -26.08 4.15
CA ASP A 533 -5.70 -26.64 5.40
C ASP A 533 -7.12 -27.18 5.22
N ILE A 534 -7.45 -28.18 6.03
CA ILE A 534 -8.72 -28.88 5.95
C ILE A 534 -9.32 -28.87 7.35
N THR A 535 -10.51 -28.27 7.47
CA THR A 535 -11.27 -28.34 8.71
C THR A 535 -11.87 -29.73 8.90
N LEU A 536 -12.22 -30.08 10.13
CA LEU A 536 -12.91 -31.33 10.42
C LEU A 536 -14.25 -31.47 9.66
N TRP A 537 -14.96 -30.36 9.47
CA TRP A 537 -16.22 -30.32 8.71
C TRP A 537 -15.98 -30.58 7.22
N THR A 538 -14.97 -29.91 6.64
CA THR A 538 -14.53 -30.16 5.27
C THR A 538 -14.12 -31.63 5.07
N ALA A 539 -13.45 -32.22 6.07
CA ALA A 539 -13.07 -33.64 6.07
C ALA A 539 -14.28 -34.58 6.06
N ALA A 540 -15.33 -34.24 6.82
CA ALA A 540 -16.56 -35.00 6.87
C ALA A 540 -17.33 -34.94 5.54
N VAL A 541 -17.40 -33.77 4.92
CA VAL A 541 -18.04 -33.58 3.61
C VAL A 541 -17.34 -34.35 2.51
N LEU A 542 -16.01 -34.28 2.48
CA LEU A 542 -15.18 -35.02 1.53
C LEU A 542 -15.36 -36.53 1.70
N SER A 543 -15.26 -37.03 2.93
CA SER A 543 -15.38 -38.46 3.22
C SER A 543 -16.81 -38.99 3.07
N GLY A 544 -17.82 -38.14 3.26
CA GLY A 544 -19.23 -38.55 3.33
C GLY A 544 -19.56 -39.31 4.62
N LEU A 545 -18.76 -39.15 5.68
CA LEU A 545 -18.92 -39.81 6.98
C LEU A 545 -19.41 -38.83 8.05
N PRO A 546 -20.08 -39.31 9.11
CA PRO A 546 -20.40 -38.49 10.28
C PRO A 546 -19.16 -37.88 10.93
N VAL A 547 -19.27 -36.62 11.38
CA VAL A 547 -18.15 -35.84 11.96
C VAL A 547 -17.46 -36.56 13.12
N VAL A 548 -18.19 -37.35 13.90
CA VAL A 548 -17.63 -38.13 15.02
C VAL A 548 -16.60 -39.16 14.54
N LEU A 549 -16.94 -39.97 13.52
CA LEU A 549 -16.03 -40.96 12.94
C LEU A 549 -14.85 -40.30 12.22
N VAL A 550 -15.10 -39.15 11.61
CA VAL A 550 -14.06 -38.36 10.95
C VAL A 550 -13.09 -37.80 11.99
N ARG A 551 -13.58 -37.35 13.14
CA ARG A 551 -12.72 -36.89 14.25
C ARG A 551 -11.83 -38.01 14.74
N GLU A 552 -12.38 -39.19 14.99
CA GLU A 552 -11.61 -40.36 15.41
C GLU A 552 -10.55 -40.75 14.37
N SER A 553 -10.92 -40.71 13.09
CA SER A 553 -10.01 -40.98 11.98
C SER A 553 -8.91 -39.93 11.85
N VAL A 554 -9.26 -38.64 11.94
CA VAL A 554 -8.29 -37.53 11.86
C VAL A 554 -7.35 -37.56 13.07
N ASP A 555 -7.86 -37.77 14.28
CA ASP A 555 -7.04 -37.93 15.48
C ASP A 555 -6.06 -39.10 15.33
N LEU A 556 -6.52 -40.21 14.74
CA LEU A 556 -5.66 -41.36 14.44
C LEU A 556 -4.59 -41.03 13.38
N LEU A 557 -4.95 -40.32 12.32
CA LEU A 557 -4.02 -39.87 11.28
C LEU A 557 -2.98 -38.88 11.82
N VAL A 558 -3.37 -37.99 12.73
CA VAL A 558 -2.46 -37.08 13.43
C VAL A 558 -1.53 -37.84 14.38
N ARG A 559 -2.07 -38.80 15.15
CA ARG A 559 -1.27 -39.69 16.02
C ARG A 559 -0.25 -40.53 15.24
N HIS A 560 -0.59 -40.97 14.04
CA HIS A 560 0.33 -41.67 13.14
C HIS A 560 1.17 -40.74 12.27
N HIS A 561 1.15 -39.43 12.52
CA HIS A 561 1.94 -38.42 11.79
C HIS A 561 1.69 -38.39 10.27
N LEU A 562 0.53 -38.87 9.83
CA LEU A 562 0.05 -38.79 8.45
C LEU A 562 -0.60 -37.43 8.15
N LEU A 563 -1.08 -36.76 9.20
CA LEU A 563 -1.56 -35.37 9.17
C LEU A 563 -0.88 -34.56 10.26
N ARG A 564 -0.78 -33.25 10.05
CA ARG A 564 -0.33 -32.28 11.06
C ARG A 564 -1.49 -31.37 11.45
N GLU A 565 -1.67 -31.14 12.74
CA GLU A 565 -2.61 -30.15 13.25
C GLU A 565 -1.90 -28.79 13.38
N MET A 566 -2.31 -27.83 12.54
CA MET A 566 -1.70 -26.50 12.51
C MET A 566 -2.30 -25.58 13.57
N ARG A 567 -3.62 -25.68 13.74
CA ARG A 567 -4.44 -25.00 14.75
C ARG A 567 -5.55 -25.96 15.17
N PRO A 568 -6.16 -25.81 16.36
CA PRO A 568 -7.22 -26.70 16.82
C PRO A 568 -8.29 -26.92 15.73
N GLY A 569 -8.43 -28.15 15.24
CA GLY A 569 -9.42 -28.53 14.22
C GLY A 569 -9.06 -28.25 12.75
N HIS A 570 -7.86 -27.72 12.46
CA HIS A 570 -7.33 -27.52 11.10
C HIS A 570 -6.14 -28.44 10.86
N VAL A 571 -6.30 -29.37 9.92
CA VAL A 571 -5.27 -30.36 9.57
C VAL A 571 -4.70 -30.14 8.18
N GLN A 572 -3.44 -30.52 8.02
CA GLN A 572 -2.70 -30.39 6.76
C GLN A 572 -1.87 -31.64 6.49
N PHE A 573 -1.81 -32.06 5.23
CA PHE A 573 -0.83 -33.05 4.79
C PHE A 573 0.55 -32.44 4.63
N HIS A 574 1.59 -33.23 4.92
CA HIS A 574 2.88 -33.01 4.29
C HIS A 574 2.80 -33.37 2.79
N ASP A 575 3.49 -32.65 1.91
CA ASP A 575 3.37 -32.78 0.44
C ASP A 575 3.55 -34.22 -0.07
N LEU A 576 4.57 -34.94 0.41
CA LEU A 576 4.82 -36.34 0.04
C LEU A 576 3.65 -37.26 0.45
N ILE A 577 3.06 -36.99 1.62
CA ILE A 577 1.92 -37.76 2.13
C ILE A 577 0.65 -37.42 1.34
N ARG A 578 0.46 -36.14 0.97
CA ARG A 578 -0.65 -35.71 0.09
C ARG A 578 -0.58 -36.41 -1.26
N GLY A 579 0.61 -36.46 -1.88
CA GLY A 579 0.85 -37.17 -3.14
C GLY A 579 0.53 -38.65 -3.01
N PHE A 580 1.02 -39.31 -1.96
CA PHE A 580 0.71 -40.71 -1.67
C PHE A 580 -0.79 -40.95 -1.45
N ALA A 581 -1.48 -40.08 -0.70
CA ALA A 581 -2.92 -40.17 -0.45
C ALA A 581 -3.75 -40.07 -1.74
N ARG A 582 -3.38 -39.15 -2.65
CA ARG A 582 -4.00 -39.02 -3.97
C ARG A 582 -3.81 -40.26 -4.82
N GLU A 583 -2.62 -40.85 -4.79
CA GLU A 583 -2.35 -42.06 -5.54
C GLU A 583 -3.15 -43.25 -5.00
N GLN A 584 -3.25 -43.40 -3.67
CA GLN A 584 -4.13 -44.43 -3.09
C GLN A 584 -5.60 -44.19 -3.47
N ALA A 585 -6.05 -42.93 -3.49
CA ALA A 585 -7.39 -42.59 -4.00
C ALA A 585 -7.57 -43.02 -5.46
N GLN A 586 -6.58 -42.81 -6.32
CA GLN A 586 -6.63 -43.25 -7.73
C GLN A 586 -6.66 -44.77 -7.90
N ARG A 587 -5.97 -45.52 -7.01
CA ARG A 587 -5.89 -46.99 -7.07
C ARG A 587 -7.12 -47.69 -6.49
N GLU A 588 -7.63 -47.20 -5.37
CA GLU A 588 -8.66 -47.89 -4.60
C GLU A 588 -10.07 -47.33 -4.81
N ASP A 589 -10.20 -46.05 -5.13
CA ASP A 589 -11.51 -45.42 -5.35
C ASP A 589 -11.85 -45.36 -6.84
N SER A 590 -13.11 -45.66 -7.17
CA SER A 590 -13.61 -45.44 -8.52
C SER A 590 -13.53 -43.95 -8.89
N GLU A 591 -13.38 -43.65 -10.19
CA GLU A 591 -13.42 -42.27 -10.69
C GLU A 591 -14.72 -41.56 -10.28
N GLY A 592 -15.86 -42.26 -10.32
CA GLY A 592 -17.15 -41.74 -9.89
C GLY A 592 -17.20 -41.38 -8.40
N ASP A 593 -16.56 -42.15 -7.52
CA ASP A 593 -16.51 -41.83 -6.09
C ASP A 593 -15.64 -40.61 -5.80
N ARG A 594 -14.51 -40.49 -6.50
CA ARG A 594 -13.61 -39.32 -6.39
C ARG A 594 -14.31 -38.06 -6.88
N ARG A 595 -14.98 -38.13 -8.04
CA ARG A 595 -15.79 -37.04 -8.58
C ARG A 595 -16.89 -36.61 -7.62
N ARG A 596 -17.67 -37.56 -7.08
CA ARG A 596 -18.74 -37.27 -6.10
C ARG A 596 -18.20 -36.63 -4.82
N ALA A 597 -17.04 -37.04 -4.33
CA ALA A 597 -16.42 -36.43 -3.15
C ALA A 597 -16.07 -34.95 -3.38
N LEU A 598 -15.48 -34.62 -4.53
CA LEU A 598 -15.13 -33.25 -4.91
C LEU A 598 -16.37 -32.39 -5.21
N GLU A 599 -17.37 -32.95 -5.88
CA GLU A 599 -18.64 -32.27 -6.12
C GLU A 599 -19.37 -31.92 -4.81
N ARG A 600 -19.41 -32.84 -3.84
CA ARG A 600 -19.93 -32.57 -2.49
C ARG A 600 -19.17 -31.44 -1.81
N LEU A 601 -17.84 -31.40 -1.94
CA LEU A 601 -17.00 -30.35 -1.38
C LEU A 601 -17.34 -28.98 -1.98
N LEU A 602 -17.39 -28.88 -3.31
CA LEU A 602 -17.71 -27.64 -4.01
C LEU A 602 -19.13 -27.14 -3.68
N ASP A 603 -20.12 -28.04 -3.64
CA ASP A 603 -21.50 -27.70 -3.28
C ASP A 603 -21.65 -27.30 -1.80
N HIS A 604 -20.86 -27.90 -0.91
CA HIS A 604 -20.84 -27.50 0.50
C HIS A 604 -20.25 -26.10 0.65
N TYR A 605 -19.05 -25.83 0.15
CA TYR A 605 -18.44 -24.51 0.24
C TYR A 605 -19.31 -23.42 -0.39
N HIS A 606 -19.92 -23.68 -1.55
CA HIS A 606 -20.84 -22.71 -2.14
C HIS A 606 -22.01 -22.38 -1.20
N ARG A 607 -22.66 -23.40 -0.61
CA ARG A 607 -23.78 -23.19 0.31
C ARG A 607 -23.34 -22.47 1.59
N THR A 608 -22.20 -22.87 2.16
CA THR A 608 -21.67 -22.26 3.38
C THR A 608 -21.27 -20.81 3.15
N VAL A 609 -20.65 -20.46 2.03
CA VAL A 609 -20.34 -19.06 1.68
C VAL A 609 -21.60 -18.24 1.51
N VAL A 610 -22.60 -18.72 0.75
CA VAL A 610 -23.87 -18.00 0.58
C VAL A 610 -24.56 -17.76 1.94
N SER A 611 -24.61 -18.77 2.80
CA SER A 611 -25.18 -18.65 4.14
C SER A 611 -24.40 -17.66 5.02
N ALA A 612 -23.07 -17.74 5.00
CA ALA A 612 -22.19 -16.88 5.79
C ALA A 612 -22.31 -15.41 5.35
N VAL A 613 -22.31 -15.13 4.05
CA VAL A 613 -22.47 -13.76 3.51
C VAL A 613 -23.85 -13.22 3.85
N LEU A 614 -24.93 -13.99 3.63
CA LEU A 614 -26.29 -13.56 3.98
C LEU A 614 -26.42 -13.21 5.47
N LEU A 615 -25.91 -14.07 6.36
CA LEU A 615 -25.96 -13.87 7.80
C LEU A 615 -25.10 -12.68 8.24
N ALA A 616 -23.89 -12.54 7.67
CA ALA A 616 -22.97 -11.45 7.96
C ALA A 616 -23.52 -10.08 7.56
N GLU A 617 -24.29 -10.00 6.47
CA GLU A 617 -24.86 -8.75 5.96
C GLU A 617 -26.21 -8.39 6.58
N THR A 618 -27.11 -9.37 6.67
CA THR A 618 -28.51 -9.11 7.01
C THR A 618 -28.86 -9.44 8.46
N GLY A 619 -27.98 -10.15 9.16
CA GLY A 619 -28.27 -10.75 10.47
C GLY A 619 -29.35 -11.83 10.42
N ARG A 620 -29.81 -12.24 9.23
CA ARG A 620 -30.83 -13.27 9.04
C ARG A 620 -30.18 -14.56 8.58
N ALA A 621 -30.52 -15.65 9.25
CA ALA A 621 -30.17 -16.99 8.78
C ALA A 621 -31.05 -17.38 7.60
N ASP A 622 -30.48 -18.08 6.63
CA ASP A 622 -31.25 -18.69 5.54
C ASP A 622 -32.22 -19.74 6.13
N THR A 623 -33.50 -19.65 5.77
CA THR A 623 -34.54 -20.60 6.20
C THR A 623 -34.55 -21.88 5.38
N HIS A 624 -33.76 -21.97 4.30
CA HIS A 624 -33.83 -23.06 3.31
C HIS A 624 -32.71 -24.10 3.33
N ALA A 625 -31.95 -24.23 4.42
CA ALA A 625 -30.95 -25.31 4.49
C ALA A 625 -30.79 -25.89 5.91
N ASP A 626 -30.47 -27.19 5.97
CA ASP A 626 -29.79 -27.87 7.09
C ASP A 626 -28.49 -27.16 7.57
N ALA A 627 -28.13 -26.01 6.97
CA ALA A 627 -27.02 -25.12 7.32
C ALA A 627 -27.30 -24.21 8.54
N GLN A 628 -28.49 -24.25 9.14
CA GLN A 628 -28.80 -23.51 10.39
C GLN A 628 -27.87 -23.86 11.57
N ALA A 629 -27.03 -24.90 11.44
CA ALA A 629 -26.17 -25.39 12.52
C ALA A 629 -24.72 -24.86 12.49
N GLU A 630 -24.28 -24.11 11.47
CA GLU A 630 -22.83 -23.81 11.29
C GLU A 630 -22.37 -22.49 11.92
N PHE A 631 -23.22 -21.46 11.96
CA PHE A 631 -22.88 -20.14 12.51
C PHE A 631 -23.88 -19.72 13.58
N ALA A 632 -23.37 -19.26 14.72
CA ALA A 632 -24.22 -18.82 15.84
C ALA A 632 -24.80 -17.42 15.61
N ASP A 633 -24.06 -16.56 14.90
CA ASP A 633 -24.35 -15.14 14.69
C ASP A 633 -23.56 -14.58 13.50
N ALA A 634 -23.80 -13.30 13.17
CA ALA A 634 -23.11 -12.60 12.10
C ALA A 634 -21.59 -12.48 12.31
N GLU A 635 -21.13 -12.39 13.56
CA GLU A 635 -19.69 -12.27 13.89
C GLU A 635 -18.94 -13.56 13.57
N SER A 636 -19.49 -14.71 13.98
CA SER A 636 -18.94 -16.03 13.67
C SER A 636 -18.91 -16.31 12.16
N ALA A 637 -19.92 -15.87 11.41
CA ALA A 637 -19.92 -15.95 9.94
C ALA A 637 -18.83 -15.07 9.30
N GLN A 638 -18.65 -13.82 9.76
CA GLN A 638 -17.57 -12.94 9.29
C GLN A 638 -16.19 -13.52 9.61
N GLN A 639 -16.02 -14.09 10.81
CA GLN A 639 -14.77 -14.72 11.21
C GLN A 639 -14.44 -15.92 10.32
N TRP A 640 -15.45 -16.75 10.01
CA TRP A 640 -15.28 -17.88 9.10
C TRP A 640 -14.92 -17.44 7.67
N LEU A 641 -15.60 -16.43 7.12
CA LEU A 641 -15.25 -15.87 5.81
C LEU A 641 -13.80 -15.36 5.79
N ARG A 642 -13.36 -14.66 6.85
CA ARG A 642 -11.97 -14.21 6.98
C ARG A 642 -10.95 -15.34 7.08
N SER A 643 -11.33 -16.50 7.62
CA SER A 643 -10.44 -17.67 7.66
C SER A 643 -10.44 -18.48 6.35
N GLU A 644 -11.56 -18.55 5.63
CA GLU A 644 -11.75 -19.50 4.53
C GLU A 644 -11.80 -18.87 3.12
N TRP A 645 -11.83 -17.54 2.98
CA TRP A 645 -11.94 -16.89 1.66
C TRP A 645 -10.86 -17.36 0.66
N SER A 646 -9.64 -17.61 1.13
CA SER A 646 -8.54 -18.08 0.29
C SER A 646 -8.77 -19.53 -0.17
N ASN A 647 -9.33 -20.39 0.69
CA ASN A 647 -9.74 -21.75 0.33
C ASN A 647 -10.88 -21.75 -0.69
N VAL A 648 -11.83 -20.81 -0.58
CA VAL A 648 -12.91 -20.64 -1.58
C VAL A 648 -12.34 -20.27 -2.95
N LEU A 649 -11.36 -19.36 -3.01
CA LEU A 649 -10.70 -18.99 -4.27
C LEU A 649 -9.89 -20.17 -4.86
N LEU A 650 -9.19 -20.95 -4.03
CA LEU A 650 -8.50 -22.17 -4.47
C LEU A 650 -9.48 -23.22 -5.02
N LEU A 651 -10.65 -23.36 -4.42
CA LEU A 651 -11.71 -24.23 -4.93
C LEU A 651 -12.28 -23.73 -6.26
N ALA A 652 -12.46 -22.41 -6.41
CA ALA A 652 -12.89 -21.80 -7.66
C ALA A 652 -11.86 -22.03 -8.78
N GLU A 653 -10.57 -21.91 -8.47
CA GLU A 653 -9.47 -22.21 -9.40
C GLU A 653 -9.42 -23.67 -9.79
N TYR A 654 -9.47 -24.57 -8.81
CA TYR A 654 -9.54 -26.00 -9.06
C TYR A 654 -10.73 -26.38 -9.95
N ALA A 655 -11.91 -25.82 -9.67
CA ALA A 655 -13.11 -26.01 -10.47
C ALA A 655 -12.97 -25.47 -11.90
N ALA A 656 -12.23 -24.37 -12.08
CA ALA A 656 -11.95 -23.75 -13.38
C ALA A 656 -11.02 -24.61 -14.25
N ASP A 657 -10.09 -25.36 -13.66
CA ASP A 657 -9.18 -26.24 -14.39
C ASP A 657 -9.81 -27.60 -14.72
N HIS A 658 -10.81 -28.02 -13.95
CA HIS A 658 -11.48 -29.32 -14.07
C HIS A 658 -12.88 -29.18 -14.69
N GLU A 659 -13.73 -30.20 -14.57
CA GLU A 659 -15.04 -30.24 -15.22
C GLU A 659 -16.13 -29.38 -14.55
N TRP A 660 -15.87 -28.82 -13.36
CA TRP A 660 -16.84 -28.05 -12.57
C TRP A 660 -16.83 -26.55 -12.90
N LYS A 661 -16.81 -26.18 -14.19
CA LYS A 661 -16.71 -24.77 -14.63
C LYS A 661 -17.79 -23.87 -14.01
N ARG A 662 -19.01 -24.41 -13.84
CA ARG A 662 -20.11 -23.71 -13.17
C ARG A 662 -19.85 -23.43 -11.69
N HIS A 663 -19.17 -24.33 -10.97
CA HIS A 663 -18.81 -24.12 -9.57
C HIS A 663 -17.77 -23.01 -9.42
N CYS A 664 -16.86 -22.83 -10.38
CA CYS A 664 -15.94 -21.69 -10.41
C CYS A 664 -16.72 -20.36 -10.33
N ALA A 665 -17.62 -20.11 -11.30
CA ALA A 665 -18.41 -18.88 -11.32
C ALA A 665 -19.32 -18.71 -10.09
N ARG A 666 -19.91 -19.82 -9.61
CA ARG A 666 -20.75 -19.83 -8.41
C ARG A 666 -20.00 -19.44 -7.13
N LEU A 667 -18.81 -20.02 -6.91
CA LEU A 667 -17.99 -19.73 -5.73
C LEU A 667 -17.44 -18.30 -5.79
N THR A 668 -16.99 -17.85 -6.96
CA THR A 668 -16.55 -16.47 -7.16
C THR A 668 -17.67 -15.48 -6.87
N HIS A 669 -18.87 -15.70 -7.42
CA HIS A 669 -20.03 -14.83 -7.18
C HIS A 669 -20.47 -14.83 -5.70
N ALA A 670 -20.51 -16.00 -5.06
CA ALA A 670 -20.92 -16.12 -3.67
C ALA A 670 -19.98 -15.36 -2.72
N LEU A 671 -18.68 -15.29 -3.03
CA LEU A 671 -17.68 -14.60 -2.20
C LEU A 671 -17.57 -13.09 -2.51
N TRP A 672 -18.22 -12.61 -3.57
CA TRP A 672 -17.91 -11.31 -4.15
C TRP A 672 -18.21 -10.13 -3.19
N GLU A 673 -19.32 -10.17 -2.44
CA GLU A 673 -19.72 -9.10 -1.51
C GLU A 673 -18.73 -9.00 -0.36
N PHE A 674 -18.24 -10.15 0.12
CA PHE A 674 -17.19 -10.20 1.14
C PHE A 674 -15.88 -9.61 0.64
N LEU A 675 -15.42 -9.98 -0.56
CA LEU A 675 -14.19 -9.42 -1.14
C LEU A 675 -14.33 -7.91 -1.34
N ASP A 676 -15.52 -7.44 -1.70
CA ASP A 676 -15.77 -6.03 -1.85
C ASP A 676 -15.72 -5.27 -0.52
N ALA A 677 -16.40 -5.80 0.51
CA ALA A 677 -16.45 -5.23 1.85
C ALA A 677 -15.07 -5.17 2.53
N GLU A 678 -14.24 -6.21 2.32
CA GLU A 678 -12.86 -6.29 2.83
C GLU A 678 -11.85 -5.62 1.88
N CYS A 679 -12.30 -4.98 0.79
CA CYS A 679 -11.49 -4.26 -0.18
C CYS A 679 -10.39 -5.11 -0.86
N ARG A 680 -10.66 -6.41 -1.06
CA ARG A 680 -9.81 -7.42 -1.72
C ARG A 680 -10.00 -7.40 -3.25
N TRP A 681 -9.94 -6.21 -3.86
CA TRP A 681 -10.36 -6.03 -5.25
C TRP A 681 -9.43 -6.71 -6.26
N SER A 682 -8.14 -6.87 -5.95
CA SER A 682 -7.18 -7.58 -6.80
C SER A 682 -7.51 -9.07 -6.92
N GLU A 683 -7.76 -9.72 -5.78
CA GLU A 683 -8.11 -11.13 -5.69
C GLU A 683 -9.48 -11.38 -6.34
N ALA A 684 -10.42 -10.45 -6.12
CA ALA A 684 -11.73 -10.50 -6.74
C ALA A 684 -11.67 -10.38 -8.28
N LEU A 685 -10.84 -9.46 -8.79
CA LEU A 685 -10.63 -9.30 -10.23
C LEU A 685 -10.08 -10.59 -10.86
N ALA A 686 -9.03 -11.17 -10.27
CA ALA A 686 -8.43 -12.41 -10.75
C ALA A 686 -9.44 -13.58 -10.75
N ALA A 687 -10.24 -13.71 -9.68
CA ALA A 687 -11.28 -14.73 -9.58
C ALA A 687 -12.40 -14.55 -10.62
N CYS A 688 -12.80 -13.31 -10.90
CA CYS A 688 -13.81 -13.00 -11.91
C CYS A 688 -13.30 -13.26 -13.34
N GLU A 689 -12.04 -12.89 -13.64
CA GLU A 689 -11.40 -13.19 -14.92
C GLU A 689 -11.28 -14.70 -15.15
N LEU A 690 -10.98 -15.46 -14.09
CA LEU A 690 -10.97 -16.92 -14.13
C LEU A 690 -12.36 -17.48 -14.40
N ALA A 691 -13.40 -16.99 -13.71
CA ALA A 691 -14.78 -17.42 -13.95
C ALA A 691 -15.26 -17.13 -15.38
N VAL A 692 -14.95 -15.95 -15.94
CA VAL A 692 -15.27 -15.60 -17.33
C VAL A 692 -14.54 -16.51 -18.32
N ARG A 693 -13.28 -16.88 -18.05
CA ARG A 693 -12.53 -17.84 -18.88
C ARG A 693 -13.06 -19.27 -18.77
N ALA A 694 -13.47 -19.69 -17.58
CA ALA A 694 -13.98 -21.03 -17.32
C ALA A 694 -15.34 -21.27 -18.01
N CYS A 695 -16.22 -20.27 -18.01
CA CYS A 695 -17.59 -20.39 -18.52
C CYS A 695 -17.75 -20.06 -20.02
N GLN A 696 -16.80 -20.37 -20.92
CA GLN A 696 -16.92 -19.96 -22.33
C GLN A 696 -17.96 -20.72 -23.19
N ASP A 697 -18.58 -21.78 -22.66
CA ASP A 697 -19.57 -22.58 -23.40
C ASP A 697 -20.91 -21.82 -23.59
N PRO A 698 -21.45 -21.73 -24.83
CA PRO A 698 -22.77 -21.16 -25.10
C PRO A 698 -23.92 -21.71 -24.24
N GLY A 699 -23.81 -22.95 -23.74
CA GLY A 699 -24.81 -23.59 -22.87
C GLY A 699 -24.96 -22.98 -21.48
N ASP A 700 -23.90 -22.36 -20.94
CA ASP A 700 -23.84 -21.82 -19.57
C ASP A 700 -24.10 -20.30 -19.49
N SER A 701 -24.86 -19.77 -20.44
CA SER A 701 -25.05 -18.33 -20.66
C SER A 701 -25.53 -17.50 -19.46
N ALA A 702 -26.10 -18.09 -18.41
CA ALA A 702 -26.45 -17.38 -17.16
C ALA A 702 -25.20 -17.03 -16.33
N TRP A 703 -24.33 -17.99 -16.08
CA TRP A 703 -23.14 -17.80 -15.25
C TRP A 703 -22.07 -16.97 -15.97
N VAL A 704 -22.05 -17.03 -17.30
CA VAL A 704 -21.27 -16.08 -18.12
C VAL A 704 -21.71 -14.65 -17.88
N ALA A 705 -23.02 -14.41 -17.94
CA ALA A 705 -23.57 -13.07 -17.76
C ALA A 705 -23.29 -12.55 -16.34
N GLN A 706 -23.43 -13.39 -15.32
CA GLN A 706 -23.11 -13.04 -13.94
C GLN A 706 -21.60 -12.79 -13.74
N ALA A 707 -20.73 -13.67 -14.23
CA ALA A 707 -19.27 -13.49 -14.10
C ALA A 707 -18.78 -12.22 -14.83
N LEU A 708 -19.34 -11.91 -16.00
CA LEU A 708 -19.07 -10.66 -16.71
C LEU A 708 -19.56 -9.43 -15.93
N LEU A 709 -20.69 -9.55 -15.23
CA LEU A 709 -21.24 -8.49 -14.39
C LEU A 709 -20.34 -8.23 -13.17
N ASP A 710 -19.93 -9.29 -12.46
CA ASP A 710 -19.04 -9.21 -11.31
C ASP A 710 -17.66 -8.66 -11.73
N LEU A 711 -17.11 -9.14 -12.86
CA LEU A 711 -15.87 -8.62 -13.44
C LEU A 711 -15.97 -7.12 -13.75
N GLY A 712 -17.07 -6.70 -14.38
CA GLY A 712 -17.29 -5.30 -14.72
C GLY A 712 -17.32 -4.39 -13.49
N PHE A 713 -17.78 -4.87 -12.35
CA PHE A 713 -17.85 -4.07 -11.13
C PHE A 713 -16.48 -3.94 -10.48
N PHE A 714 -15.67 -5.00 -10.41
CA PHE A 714 -14.30 -4.87 -9.88
C PHE A 714 -13.37 -4.08 -10.82
N GLN A 715 -13.60 -4.15 -12.14
CA GLN A 715 -12.98 -3.24 -13.11
C GLN A 715 -13.37 -1.78 -12.83
N TYR A 716 -14.64 -1.51 -12.54
CA TYR A 716 -15.08 -0.19 -12.09
C TYR A 716 -14.37 0.28 -10.82
N ARG A 717 -14.27 -0.59 -9.79
CA ARG A 717 -13.60 -0.26 -8.51
C ARG A 717 -12.13 0.08 -8.66
N THR A 718 -11.51 -0.46 -9.71
CA THR A 718 -10.10 -0.23 -10.05
C THR A 718 -9.91 0.87 -11.08
N ALA A 719 -10.98 1.59 -11.45
CA ALA A 719 -11.03 2.67 -12.44
C ALA A 719 -10.78 2.25 -13.90
N ALA A 720 -10.93 0.96 -14.23
CA ALA A 720 -10.89 0.43 -15.59
C ALA A 720 -12.27 0.53 -16.26
N TYR A 721 -12.77 1.77 -16.44
CA TYR A 721 -14.16 2.02 -16.84
C TYR A 721 -14.50 1.54 -18.26
N ALA A 722 -13.55 1.62 -19.20
CA ALA A 722 -13.76 1.15 -20.58
C ALA A 722 -14.01 -0.36 -20.62
N GLU A 723 -13.16 -1.11 -19.93
CA GLU A 723 -13.27 -2.56 -19.76
C GLU A 723 -14.54 -2.93 -18.98
N ALA A 724 -14.86 -2.18 -17.93
CA ALA A 724 -16.06 -2.36 -17.14
C ALA A 724 -17.33 -2.20 -18.01
N LEU A 725 -17.43 -1.15 -18.82
CA LEU A 725 -18.54 -0.95 -19.76
C LEU A 725 -18.60 -2.08 -20.79
N HIS A 726 -17.45 -2.51 -21.32
CA HIS A 726 -17.38 -3.58 -22.30
C HIS A 726 -17.95 -4.90 -21.76
N HIS A 727 -17.52 -5.35 -20.58
CA HIS A 727 -17.99 -6.60 -19.98
C HIS A 727 -19.43 -6.50 -19.49
N THR A 728 -19.82 -5.39 -18.85
CA THR A 728 -21.20 -5.18 -18.36
C THR A 728 -22.20 -5.10 -19.53
N THR A 729 -21.81 -4.50 -20.66
CA THR A 729 -22.65 -4.49 -21.89
C THR A 729 -22.81 -5.89 -22.50
N LYS A 730 -21.76 -6.73 -22.44
CA LYS A 730 -21.86 -8.14 -22.84
C LYS A 730 -22.81 -8.91 -21.91
N ALA A 731 -22.73 -8.68 -20.59
CA ALA A 731 -23.65 -9.25 -19.61
C ALA A 731 -25.11 -8.85 -19.90
N LEU A 732 -25.38 -7.56 -20.16
CA LEU A 732 -26.71 -7.05 -20.53
C LEU A 732 -27.28 -7.78 -21.75
N LYS A 733 -26.48 -7.92 -22.81
CA LYS A 733 -26.89 -8.65 -24.04
C LYS A 733 -27.21 -10.12 -23.74
N ALA A 734 -26.45 -10.76 -22.86
CA ALA A 734 -26.68 -12.14 -22.47
C ALA A 734 -27.97 -12.28 -21.64
N HIS A 735 -28.21 -11.42 -20.64
CA HIS A 735 -29.44 -11.41 -19.85
C HIS A 735 -30.69 -11.17 -20.73
N ARG A 736 -30.63 -10.20 -21.66
CA ARG A 736 -31.71 -9.93 -22.62
C ARG A 736 -32.06 -11.12 -23.51
N ARG A 737 -31.04 -11.78 -24.09
CA ARG A 737 -31.25 -12.97 -24.94
C ARG A 737 -31.90 -14.12 -24.19
N ARG A 738 -31.67 -14.21 -22.88
CA ARG A 738 -32.25 -15.23 -22.00
C ARG A 738 -33.64 -14.86 -21.46
N GLY A 739 -34.07 -13.61 -21.62
CA GLY A 739 -35.27 -13.10 -20.96
C GLY A 739 -35.14 -12.93 -19.45
N ASP A 740 -33.91 -12.89 -18.91
CA ASP A 740 -33.65 -12.64 -17.49
C ASP A 740 -33.82 -11.14 -17.18
N ARG A 741 -35.03 -10.76 -16.77
CA ARG A 741 -35.37 -9.37 -16.46
C ARG A 741 -34.64 -8.82 -15.23
N GLN A 742 -34.34 -9.66 -14.24
CA GLN A 742 -33.62 -9.22 -13.04
C GLN A 742 -32.14 -9.00 -13.35
N GLY A 743 -31.54 -9.91 -14.13
CA GLY A 743 -30.20 -9.72 -14.69
C GLY A 743 -30.11 -8.47 -15.59
N GLU A 744 -31.11 -8.24 -16.44
CA GLU A 744 -31.18 -7.04 -17.29
C GLU A 744 -31.17 -5.75 -16.46
N ALA A 745 -32.03 -5.65 -15.44
CA ALA A 745 -32.10 -4.48 -14.57
C ALA A 745 -30.76 -4.22 -13.84
N ARG A 746 -30.11 -5.28 -13.34
CA ARG A 746 -28.80 -5.21 -12.68
C ARG A 746 -27.71 -4.73 -13.64
N SER A 747 -27.67 -5.26 -14.86
CA SER A 747 -26.70 -4.83 -15.87
C SER A 747 -26.91 -3.38 -16.29
N LEU A 748 -28.16 -2.93 -16.48
CA LEU A 748 -28.47 -1.54 -16.80
C LEU A 748 -28.06 -0.58 -15.66
N HIS A 749 -28.39 -0.95 -14.42
CA HIS A 749 -27.96 -0.19 -13.24
C HIS A 749 -26.44 -0.03 -13.21
N GLN A 750 -25.70 -1.11 -13.40
CA GLN A 750 -24.25 -1.09 -13.33
C GLN A 750 -23.62 -0.32 -14.50
N ILE A 751 -24.17 -0.40 -15.72
CA ILE A 751 -23.75 0.46 -16.84
C ILE A 751 -23.97 1.94 -16.48
N GLY A 752 -25.14 2.27 -15.95
CA GLY A 752 -25.44 3.63 -15.48
C GLY A 752 -24.46 4.10 -14.41
N PHE A 753 -24.10 3.20 -13.48
CA PHE A 753 -23.14 3.47 -12.41
C PHE A 753 -21.72 3.70 -12.91
N ILE A 754 -21.27 2.92 -13.90
CA ILE A 754 -19.97 3.12 -14.53
C ILE A 754 -19.95 4.46 -15.29
N HIS A 755 -20.99 4.79 -16.04
CA HIS A 755 -21.11 6.09 -16.70
C HIS A 755 -21.13 7.24 -15.69
N PHE A 756 -21.83 7.08 -14.55
CA PHE A 756 -21.87 8.08 -13.50
C PHE A 756 -20.49 8.31 -12.89
N ALA A 757 -19.76 7.24 -12.57
CA ALA A 757 -18.40 7.34 -12.03
C ALA A 757 -17.40 7.94 -13.02
N TRP A 758 -17.63 7.71 -14.32
CA TRP A 758 -16.85 8.30 -15.42
C TRP A 758 -17.38 9.70 -15.85
N HIS A 759 -18.33 10.27 -15.11
CA HIS A 759 -18.96 11.58 -15.38
C HIS A 759 -19.69 11.75 -16.72
N HIS A 760 -20.11 10.65 -17.32
CA HIS A 760 -21.07 10.63 -18.44
C HIS A 760 -22.51 10.68 -17.92
N LEU A 761 -22.88 11.79 -17.26
CA LEU A 761 -24.11 11.92 -16.47
C LEU A 761 -25.40 11.70 -17.28
N ARG A 762 -25.43 12.11 -18.55
CA ARG A 762 -26.59 11.90 -19.43
C ARG A 762 -26.79 10.44 -19.79
N ASP A 763 -25.71 9.75 -20.13
CA ASP A 763 -25.74 8.31 -20.42
C ASP A 763 -26.10 7.52 -19.16
N ALA A 764 -25.56 7.92 -18.00
CA ALA A 764 -25.91 7.35 -16.72
C ALA A 764 -27.43 7.45 -16.46
N LEU A 765 -28.00 8.65 -16.60
CA LEU A 765 -29.42 8.90 -16.39
C LEU A 765 -30.30 8.04 -17.31
N ALA A 766 -29.96 7.92 -18.60
CA ALA A 766 -30.71 7.09 -19.54
C ALA A 766 -30.76 5.61 -19.13
N HIS A 767 -29.63 5.05 -18.70
CA HIS A 767 -29.57 3.64 -18.26
C HIS A 767 -30.25 3.44 -16.89
N TYR A 768 -30.17 4.42 -16.00
CA TYR A 768 -30.89 4.40 -14.73
C TYR A 768 -32.41 4.41 -14.92
N GLU A 769 -32.92 5.26 -15.82
CA GLU A 769 -34.35 5.32 -16.15
C GLU A 769 -34.84 3.97 -16.71
N GLU A 770 -34.08 3.36 -17.62
CA GLU A 770 -34.39 2.03 -18.15
C GLU A 770 -34.37 0.95 -17.05
N SER A 771 -33.34 0.98 -16.19
CA SER A 771 -33.20 0.03 -15.07
C SER A 771 -34.37 0.12 -14.08
N ILE A 772 -34.81 1.34 -13.71
CA ILE A 772 -35.95 1.58 -12.83
C ILE A 772 -37.23 0.98 -13.40
N VAL A 773 -37.48 1.13 -14.71
CA VAL A 773 -38.65 0.55 -15.38
C VAL A 773 -38.62 -0.97 -15.29
N VAL A 774 -37.46 -1.60 -15.50
CA VAL A 774 -37.33 -3.05 -15.42
C VAL A 774 -37.51 -3.55 -13.98
N TYR A 775 -36.87 -2.92 -12.98
CA TYR A 775 -37.04 -3.29 -11.56
C TYR A 775 -38.50 -3.20 -11.10
N ARG A 776 -39.22 -2.13 -11.50
CA ARG A 776 -40.66 -2.02 -11.23
C ARG A 776 -41.46 -3.14 -11.87
N SER A 777 -41.12 -3.53 -13.11
CA SER A 777 -41.84 -4.59 -13.82
C SER A 777 -41.70 -5.97 -13.16
N VAL A 778 -40.62 -6.20 -12.43
CA VAL A 778 -40.37 -7.44 -11.68
C VAL A 778 -40.70 -7.32 -10.18
N GLY A 779 -41.15 -6.15 -9.71
CA GLY A 779 -41.53 -5.92 -8.31
C GLY A 779 -40.35 -5.84 -7.32
N ASP A 780 -39.13 -5.58 -7.78
CA ASP A 780 -37.94 -5.51 -6.94
C ASP A 780 -37.72 -4.09 -6.38
N ILE A 781 -38.33 -3.82 -5.22
CA ILE A 781 -38.28 -2.51 -4.54
C ILE A 781 -36.83 -2.16 -4.13
N LYS A 782 -36.06 -3.15 -3.66
CA LYS A 782 -34.66 -2.95 -3.24
C LYS A 782 -33.78 -2.61 -4.45
N GLY A 783 -33.98 -3.32 -5.56
CA GLY A 783 -33.34 -3.03 -6.84
C GLY A 783 -33.66 -1.62 -7.34
N GLU A 784 -34.92 -1.18 -7.28
CA GLU A 784 -35.30 0.19 -7.62
C GLU A 784 -34.59 1.22 -6.73
N ALA A 785 -34.59 1.02 -5.40
CA ALA A 785 -33.94 1.92 -4.45
C ALA A 785 -32.45 2.13 -4.73
N ARG A 786 -31.74 1.07 -5.14
CA ARG A 786 -30.32 1.11 -5.53
C ARG A 786 -30.04 2.06 -6.69
N VAL A 787 -31.00 2.22 -7.61
CA VAL A 787 -30.85 3.10 -8.78
C VAL A 787 -31.30 4.54 -8.49
N LEU A 788 -32.32 4.71 -7.63
CA LEU A 788 -32.90 6.02 -7.32
C LEU A 788 -31.87 7.00 -6.71
N GLY A 789 -30.99 6.53 -5.83
CA GLY A 789 -29.96 7.36 -5.19
C GLY A 789 -28.99 8.01 -6.19
N PRO A 790 -28.22 7.20 -6.96
CA PRO A 790 -27.32 7.71 -8.00
C PRO A 790 -28.03 8.53 -9.07
N CYS A 791 -29.27 8.17 -9.43
CA CYS A 791 -30.10 8.96 -10.35
C CYS A 791 -30.39 10.37 -9.79
N GLY A 792 -30.73 10.47 -8.51
CA GLY A 792 -30.92 11.75 -7.83
C GLY A 792 -29.67 12.64 -7.89
N ILE A 793 -28.48 12.08 -7.67
CA ILE A 793 -27.22 12.84 -7.75
C ILE A 793 -26.95 13.29 -9.19
N ALA A 794 -27.15 12.42 -10.19
CA ALA A 794 -26.99 12.77 -11.59
C ALA A 794 -27.95 13.90 -12.02
N LEU A 795 -29.21 13.86 -11.57
CA LEU A 795 -30.20 14.91 -11.82
C LEU A 795 -29.79 16.25 -11.23
N PHE A 796 -29.21 16.27 -10.03
CA PHE A 796 -28.70 17.49 -9.42
C PHE A 796 -27.58 18.12 -10.26
N CYS A 797 -26.58 17.33 -10.64
CA CYS A 797 -25.45 17.80 -11.46
C CYS A 797 -25.91 18.33 -12.84
N LEU A 798 -27.01 17.78 -13.38
CA LEU A 798 -27.64 18.21 -14.63
C LEU A 798 -28.63 19.40 -14.47
N GLY A 799 -28.75 19.98 -13.27
CA GLY A 799 -29.57 21.16 -13.02
C GLY A 799 -31.06 20.90 -12.80
N ARG A 800 -31.42 19.76 -12.20
CA ARG A 800 -32.80 19.37 -11.87
C ARG A 800 -32.96 19.05 -10.36
N PRO A 801 -32.77 20.05 -9.47
CA PRO A 801 -32.67 19.82 -8.03
C PRO A 801 -33.97 19.31 -7.38
N GLU A 802 -35.15 19.69 -7.86
CA GLU A 802 -36.43 19.23 -7.29
C GLU A 802 -36.66 17.73 -7.56
N GLN A 803 -36.33 17.29 -8.78
CA GLN A 803 -36.39 15.86 -9.14
C GLN A 803 -35.33 15.08 -8.35
N ALA A 804 -34.11 15.62 -8.23
CA ALA A 804 -33.05 15.02 -7.45
C ALA A 804 -33.48 14.72 -6.00
N PHE A 805 -34.04 15.72 -5.32
CA PHE A 805 -34.52 15.57 -3.94
C PHE A 805 -35.61 14.50 -3.82
N THR A 806 -36.60 14.53 -4.72
CA THR A 806 -37.69 13.53 -4.75
C THR A 806 -37.14 12.11 -4.91
N PHE A 807 -36.13 11.91 -5.76
CA PHE A 807 -35.53 10.58 -5.99
C PHE A 807 -34.74 10.10 -4.77
N LEU A 808 -33.99 10.99 -4.11
CA LEU A 808 -33.24 10.65 -2.89
C LEU A 808 -34.17 10.30 -1.72
N GLU A 809 -35.27 11.03 -1.53
CA GLU A 809 -36.28 10.71 -0.51
C GLU A 809 -36.95 9.36 -0.77
N ARG A 810 -37.32 9.08 -2.02
CA ARG A 810 -37.91 7.80 -2.41
C ARG A 810 -36.94 6.64 -2.22
N ALA A 811 -35.64 6.84 -2.47
CA ALA A 811 -34.62 5.84 -2.18
C ALA A 811 -34.56 5.53 -0.67
N LEU A 812 -34.54 6.56 0.18
CA LEU A 812 -34.55 6.41 1.64
C LEU A 812 -35.80 5.68 2.14
N GLU A 813 -36.98 6.06 1.64
CA GLU A 813 -38.24 5.41 1.99
C GLU A 813 -38.23 3.93 1.59
N ALA A 814 -37.80 3.63 0.36
CA ALA A 814 -37.72 2.27 -0.14
C ALA A 814 -36.76 1.40 0.69
N TYR A 815 -35.59 1.91 1.06
CA TYR A 815 -34.65 1.19 1.92
C TYR A 815 -35.21 0.92 3.33
N ARG A 816 -35.96 1.88 3.90
CA ARG A 816 -36.67 1.70 5.17
C ARG A 816 -37.76 0.64 5.08
N ILE A 817 -38.54 0.63 3.99
CA ILE A 817 -39.60 -0.36 3.74
C ILE A 817 -39.03 -1.78 3.67
N VAL A 818 -37.92 -1.97 2.95
CA VAL A 818 -37.29 -3.30 2.80
C VAL A 818 -36.38 -3.68 3.98
N GLY A 819 -36.14 -2.75 4.91
CA GLY A 819 -35.29 -2.94 6.10
C GLY A 819 -33.79 -3.03 5.79
N ASP A 820 -33.33 -2.44 4.68
CA ASP A 820 -31.91 -2.40 4.31
C ASP A 820 -31.21 -1.23 5.01
N ARG A 821 -30.59 -1.55 6.16
CA ARG A 821 -29.89 -0.56 7.00
C ARG A 821 -28.69 0.07 6.29
N ARG A 822 -27.97 -0.69 5.46
CA ARG A 822 -26.81 -0.16 4.72
C ARG A 822 -27.27 0.85 3.67
N GLY A 823 -28.27 0.48 2.88
CA GLY A 823 -28.89 1.38 1.90
C GLY A 823 -29.51 2.62 2.54
N GLU A 824 -30.12 2.48 3.72
CA GLU A 824 -30.60 3.63 4.51
C GLU A 824 -29.45 4.60 4.86
N GLY A 825 -28.33 4.07 5.34
CA GLY A 825 -27.12 4.87 5.65
C GLY A 825 -26.59 5.62 4.43
N ASP A 826 -26.51 4.96 3.27
CA ASP A 826 -26.07 5.57 2.01
C ASP A 826 -27.03 6.68 1.54
N ALA A 827 -28.35 6.43 1.62
CA ALA A 827 -29.35 7.42 1.22
C ALA A 827 -29.36 8.65 2.14
N LEU A 828 -29.23 8.47 3.45
CA LEU A 828 -29.09 9.56 4.42
C LEU A 828 -27.84 10.40 4.15
N ASN A 829 -26.72 9.76 3.82
CA ASN A 829 -25.49 10.46 3.47
C ASN A 829 -25.65 11.34 2.22
N ASN A 830 -26.28 10.80 1.17
CA ASN A 830 -26.52 11.54 -0.07
C ASN A 830 -27.51 12.71 0.14
N LEU A 831 -28.55 12.51 0.95
CA LEU A 831 -29.47 13.58 1.36
C LEU A 831 -28.76 14.65 2.19
N ALA A 832 -27.85 14.26 3.09
CA ALA A 832 -27.06 15.19 3.89
C ALA A 832 -26.21 16.11 3.00
N GLU A 833 -25.50 15.54 2.02
CA GLU A 833 -24.71 16.29 1.06
C GLU A 833 -25.58 17.23 0.21
N PHE A 834 -26.76 16.79 -0.19
CA PHE A 834 -27.73 17.63 -0.90
C PHE A 834 -28.20 18.82 -0.06
N GLN A 835 -28.59 18.57 1.21
CA GLN A 835 -28.98 19.64 2.14
C GLN A 835 -27.84 20.61 2.42
N ARG A 836 -26.60 20.10 2.53
CA ARG A 836 -25.40 20.92 2.72
C ARG A 836 -25.20 21.88 1.54
N ARG A 837 -25.36 21.41 0.30
CA ARG A 837 -25.24 22.26 -0.91
C ARG A 837 -26.33 23.33 -0.95
N ARG A 838 -27.54 23.02 -0.54
CA ARG A 838 -28.65 23.99 -0.46
C ARG A 838 -28.55 25.00 0.70
N GLY A 839 -27.52 24.90 1.54
CA GLY A 839 -27.34 25.80 2.68
C GLY A 839 -28.09 25.38 3.94
N PHE A 840 -28.81 24.26 3.94
CA PHE A 840 -29.50 23.71 5.11
C PHE A 840 -28.54 22.91 5.99
N HIS A 841 -27.49 23.58 6.48
CA HIS A 841 -26.37 22.94 7.16
C HIS A 841 -26.77 22.23 8.46
N ARG A 842 -27.78 22.73 9.18
CA ARG A 842 -28.29 22.08 10.39
C ARG A 842 -28.94 20.72 10.08
N ASP A 843 -29.71 20.66 9.01
CA ASP A 843 -30.37 19.42 8.57
C ASP A 843 -29.35 18.43 8.00
N ALA A 844 -28.37 18.93 7.25
CA ALA A 844 -27.26 18.13 6.75
C ALA A 844 -26.49 17.44 7.89
N VAL A 845 -26.13 18.18 8.95
CA VAL A 845 -25.45 17.62 10.13
C VAL A 845 -26.25 16.48 10.74
N LYS A 846 -27.56 16.68 10.96
CA LYS A 846 -28.42 15.66 11.55
C LYS A 846 -28.45 14.38 10.70
N LEU A 847 -28.56 14.52 9.38
CA LEU A 847 -28.56 13.40 8.44
C LEU A 847 -27.20 12.68 8.40
N TYR A 848 -26.09 13.40 8.44
CA TYR A 848 -24.75 12.79 8.57
C TYR A 848 -24.59 12.03 9.89
N GLU A 849 -25.11 12.55 11.00
CA GLU A 849 -25.08 11.88 12.31
C GLU A 849 -25.91 10.59 12.29
N GLU A 850 -27.12 10.61 11.72
CA GLU A 850 -27.94 9.40 11.56
C GLU A 850 -27.25 8.36 10.67
N SER A 851 -26.70 8.78 9.53
CA SER A 851 -25.93 7.90 8.63
C SER A 851 -24.71 7.29 9.35
N MET A 852 -23.99 8.09 10.13
CA MET A 852 -22.84 7.63 10.91
C MET A 852 -23.22 6.58 11.95
N GLU A 853 -24.32 6.74 12.69
CA GLU A 853 -24.74 5.74 13.68
C GLU A 853 -25.08 4.40 13.02
N ILE A 854 -25.61 4.41 11.79
CA ILE A 854 -25.79 3.20 11.00
C ILE A 854 -24.44 2.57 10.66
N PHE A 855 -23.51 3.34 10.07
CA PHE A 855 -22.22 2.79 9.65
C PHE A 855 -21.28 2.40 10.80
N LYS A 856 -21.40 3.00 12.00
CA LYS A 856 -20.70 2.52 13.20
C LYS A 856 -21.11 1.10 13.58
N GLY A 857 -22.36 0.72 13.33
CA GLY A 857 -22.88 -0.64 13.55
C GLY A 857 -22.60 -1.60 12.40
N LEU A 858 -22.05 -1.15 11.27
CA LEU A 858 -21.77 -1.96 10.10
C LEU A 858 -20.25 -2.10 9.90
N SER A 859 -19.75 -3.34 9.88
CA SER A 859 -18.35 -3.64 9.56
C SER A 859 -18.02 -3.21 8.12
N GLY A 860 -17.23 -2.14 7.94
CA GLY A 860 -16.77 -1.72 6.60
C GLY A 860 -15.76 -0.57 6.62
N ARG A 861 -14.50 -0.86 6.24
CA ARG A 861 -13.40 0.13 6.29
C ARG A 861 -13.63 1.34 5.39
N GLN A 862 -14.16 1.12 4.18
CA GLN A 862 -14.44 2.20 3.22
C GLN A 862 -15.55 3.13 3.72
N SER A 863 -16.68 2.58 4.17
CA SER A 863 -17.81 3.37 4.67
C SER A 863 -17.41 4.22 5.87
N LEU A 864 -16.60 3.67 6.80
CA LEU A 864 -16.06 4.44 7.93
C LEU A 864 -15.14 5.58 7.49
N ALA A 865 -14.34 5.40 6.44
CA ALA A 865 -13.48 6.46 5.90
C ALA A 865 -14.31 7.58 5.25
N ILE A 866 -15.34 7.23 4.47
CA ILE A 866 -16.30 8.19 3.89
C ILE A 866 -16.99 9.00 5.00
N VAL A 867 -17.47 8.33 6.05
CA VAL A 867 -18.10 9.00 7.20
C VAL A 867 -17.13 9.95 7.90
N ASN A 868 -15.86 9.57 8.10
CA ASN A 868 -14.86 10.47 8.68
C ASN A 868 -14.60 11.68 7.77
N LYS A 869 -14.53 11.49 6.46
CA LYS A 869 -14.41 12.60 5.50
C LYS A 869 -15.59 13.56 5.60
N ASN A 870 -16.82 13.04 5.65
CA ASN A 870 -18.02 13.86 5.74
C ASN A 870 -18.11 14.61 7.09
N ARG A 871 -17.62 14.01 8.18
CA ARG A 871 -17.43 14.72 9.46
C ARG A 871 -16.40 15.85 9.32
N GLY A 872 -15.33 15.62 8.58
CA GLY A 872 -14.37 16.65 8.21
C GLY A 872 -15.02 17.82 7.47
N ASP A 873 -15.90 17.55 6.51
CA ASP A 873 -16.65 18.58 5.76
C ASP A 873 -17.57 19.41 6.68
N VAL A 874 -18.20 18.77 7.67
CA VAL A 874 -19.01 19.46 8.68
C VAL A 874 -18.16 20.38 9.56
N HIS A 875 -17.03 19.89 10.08
CA HIS A 875 -16.12 20.71 10.89
C HIS A 875 -15.54 21.86 10.07
N HIS A 876 -15.17 21.60 8.82
CA HIS A 876 -14.67 22.62 7.89
C HIS A 876 -15.70 23.73 7.72
N TYR A 877 -16.95 23.37 7.47
CA TYR A 877 -18.04 24.33 7.35
C TYR A 877 -18.23 25.19 8.62
N ARG A 878 -18.09 24.61 9.81
CA ARG A 878 -18.20 25.35 11.09
C ARG A 878 -17.01 26.27 11.39
N GLY A 879 -15.96 26.27 10.56
CA GLY A 879 -14.70 26.96 10.83
C GLY A 879 -13.83 26.25 11.87
N GLU A 880 -14.18 25.01 12.21
CA GLU A 880 -13.44 24.14 13.15
C GLU A 880 -12.30 23.45 12.40
N PHE A 881 -11.37 24.24 11.85
CA PHE A 881 -10.38 23.77 10.88
C PHE A 881 -9.43 22.69 11.41
N ALA A 882 -9.12 22.70 12.71
CA ALA A 882 -8.27 21.68 13.33
C ALA A 882 -8.96 20.31 13.35
N GLN A 883 -10.23 20.27 13.77
CA GLN A 883 -11.04 19.06 13.80
C GLN A 883 -11.31 18.54 12.38
N ALA A 884 -11.51 19.44 11.42
CA ALA A 884 -11.63 19.08 10.01
C ALA A 884 -10.37 18.38 9.51
N LEU A 885 -9.19 18.95 9.79
CA LEU A 885 -7.90 18.38 9.40
C LEU A 885 -7.67 16.99 10.01
N GLU A 886 -8.00 16.79 11.29
CA GLU A 886 -7.92 15.47 11.94
C GLU A 886 -8.80 14.43 11.24
N CYS A 887 -10.04 14.79 10.92
CA CYS A 887 -10.97 13.91 10.23
C CYS A 887 -10.50 13.55 8.82
N TYR A 888 -10.03 14.53 8.04
CA TYR A 888 -9.47 14.31 6.72
C TYR A 888 -8.18 13.47 6.78
N ALA A 889 -7.33 13.66 7.78
CA ALA A 889 -6.10 12.88 7.92
C ALA A 889 -6.40 11.40 8.17
N VAL A 890 -7.35 11.07 9.04
CA VAL A 890 -7.78 9.68 9.30
C VAL A 890 -8.36 9.06 8.03
N ALA A 891 -9.30 9.74 7.37
CA ALA A 891 -9.93 9.23 6.17
C ALA A 891 -8.93 9.05 5.02
N ARG A 892 -7.97 9.97 4.86
CA ARG A 892 -6.88 9.88 3.87
C ARG A 892 -6.09 8.59 4.05
N VAL A 893 -5.62 8.33 5.26
CA VAL A 893 -4.81 7.14 5.58
C VAL A 893 -5.60 5.88 5.27
N THR A 894 -6.90 5.84 5.60
CA THR A 894 -7.73 4.68 5.28
C THR A 894 -7.97 4.51 3.78
N PHE A 895 -8.24 5.57 3.02
CA PHE A 895 -8.39 5.46 1.56
C PHE A 895 -7.08 5.03 0.87
N GLU A 896 -5.92 5.48 1.37
CA GLU A 896 -4.60 5.01 0.95
C GLU A 896 -4.38 3.52 1.28
N GLU A 897 -4.90 3.03 2.40
CA GLU A 897 -4.82 1.60 2.79
C GLU A 897 -5.60 0.69 1.87
N ILE A 898 -6.86 1.05 1.62
CA ILE A 898 -7.77 0.19 0.87
C ILE A 898 -7.63 0.38 -0.64
N GLY A 899 -6.84 1.36 -1.09
CA GLY A 899 -6.59 1.63 -2.50
C GLY A 899 -7.73 2.36 -3.23
N ASP A 900 -8.60 3.05 -2.48
CA ASP A 900 -9.72 3.83 -3.02
C ASP A 900 -9.24 5.16 -3.59
N LEU A 901 -8.81 5.12 -4.85
CA LEU A 901 -8.16 6.26 -5.49
C LEU A 901 -9.09 7.46 -5.70
N LYS A 902 -10.38 7.23 -5.99
CA LYS A 902 -11.32 8.31 -6.25
C LYS A 902 -11.54 9.12 -4.98
N ASN A 903 -11.81 8.45 -3.85
CA ASN A 903 -11.95 9.11 -2.56
C ASN A 903 -10.64 9.73 -2.04
N GLN A 904 -9.46 9.22 -2.42
CA GLN A 904 -8.19 9.91 -2.17
C GLN A 904 -8.13 11.27 -2.85
N VAL A 905 -8.56 11.36 -4.12
CA VAL A 905 -8.59 12.63 -4.87
C VAL A 905 -9.59 13.61 -4.26
N GLU A 906 -10.79 13.14 -3.89
CA GLU A 906 -11.78 13.96 -3.19
C GLU A 906 -11.23 14.55 -1.88
N ILE A 907 -10.48 13.75 -1.10
CA ILE A 907 -9.82 14.22 0.11
C ILE A 907 -8.73 15.25 -0.20
N PHE A 908 -7.94 15.06 -1.26
CA PHE A 908 -6.95 16.04 -1.65
C PHE A 908 -7.59 17.38 -2.04
N ASN A 909 -8.70 17.36 -2.77
CA ASN A 909 -9.48 18.56 -3.06
C ASN A 909 -10.03 19.22 -1.78
N SER A 910 -10.53 18.42 -0.84
CA SER A 910 -11.05 18.91 0.45
C SER A 910 -9.95 19.54 1.33
N LEU A 911 -8.79 18.88 1.43
CA LEU A 911 -7.60 19.42 2.12
C LEU A 911 -7.08 20.68 1.45
N GLY A 912 -7.00 20.70 0.11
CA GLY A 912 -6.59 21.87 -0.65
C GLY A 912 -7.47 23.09 -0.34
N LYS A 913 -8.79 22.88 -0.30
CA LYS A 913 -9.75 23.93 0.06
C LYS A 913 -9.58 24.41 1.49
N LEU A 914 -9.44 23.49 2.46
CA LEU A 914 -9.17 23.81 3.87
C LEU A 914 -7.93 24.71 4.01
N TYR A 915 -6.81 24.32 3.41
CA TYR A 915 -5.57 25.09 3.48
C TYR A 915 -5.66 26.44 2.79
N LEU A 916 -6.43 26.54 1.69
CA LEU A 916 -6.65 27.81 1.00
C LEU A 916 -7.38 28.81 1.90
N GLU A 917 -8.39 28.35 2.65
CA GLU A 917 -9.17 29.17 3.58
C GLU A 917 -8.39 29.56 4.85
N THR A 918 -7.44 28.72 5.30
CA THR A 918 -6.53 29.06 6.41
C THR A 918 -5.31 29.88 5.98
N ALA A 919 -5.34 30.49 4.79
CA ALA A 919 -4.25 31.30 4.20
C ALA A 919 -2.90 30.56 4.03
N ALA A 920 -2.94 29.24 3.91
CA ALA A 920 -1.79 28.35 3.69
C ALA A 920 -1.70 27.98 2.19
N ALA A 921 -1.47 28.99 1.34
CA ALA A 921 -1.59 28.87 -0.12
C ALA A 921 -0.60 27.86 -0.75
N ASN A 922 0.57 27.65 -0.13
CA ASN A 922 1.55 26.68 -0.63
C ASN A 922 1.11 25.25 -0.33
N GLU A 923 0.60 25.00 0.86
CA GLU A 923 0.02 23.72 1.28
C GLU A 923 -1.20 23.39 0.42
N ALA A 924 -2.08 24.37 0.19
CA ALA A 924 -3.23 24.23 -0.70
C ALA A 924 -2.82 23.82 -2.13
N ARG A 925 -1.79 24.48 -2.68
CA ARG A 925 -1.25 24.18 -4.02
C ARG A 925 -0.85 22.71 -4.16
N VAL A 926 -0.18 22.16 -3.15
CA VAL A 926 0.29 20.76 -3.16
C VAL A 926 -0.89 19.81 -3.28
N PHE A 927 -1.92 19.99 -2.44
CA PHE A 927 -3.04 19.07 -2.45
C PHE A 927 -3.87 19.17 -3.73
N PHE A 928 -4.11 20.38 -4.24
CA PHE A 928 -4.78 20.52 -5.54
C PHE A 928 -3.95 19.96 -6.70
N GLN A 929 -2.61 20.07 -6.66
CA GLN A 929 -1.75 19.45 -7.67
C GLN A 929 -1.82 17.93 -7.61
N LYS A 930 -1.77 17.32 -6.41
CA LYS A 930 -1.95 15.88 -6.25
C LYS A 930 -3.31 15.41 -6.77
N ALA A 931 -4.37 16.12 -6.43
CA ALA A 931 -5.72 15.84 -6.90
C ALA A 931 -5.78 15.90 -8.43
N ARG A 932 -5.21 16.95 -9.04
CA ARG A 932 -5.11 17.12 -10.49
C ARG A 932 -4.32 16.00 -11.16
N ASP A 933 -3.11 15.68 -10.68
CA ASP A 933 -2.25 14.69 -11.31
C ASP A 933 -2.91 13.30 -11.33
N MET A 934 -3.59 12.95 -10.24
CA MET A 934 -4.37 11.71 -10.17
C MET A 934 -5.61 11.78 -11.05
N ALA A 935 -6.36 12.88 -11.03
CA ALA A 935 -7.53 13.05 -11.87
C ALA A 935 -7.19 13.01 -13.37
N ASP A 936 -6.04 13.59 -13.77
CA ASP A 936 -5.51 13.51 -15.13
C ASP A 936 -5.14 12.07 -15.50
N LYS A 937 -4.46 11.34 -14.60
CA LYS A 937 -4.07 9.94 -14.83
C LYS A 937 -5.26 8.99 -15.05
N PHE A 938 -6.37 9.22 -14.36
CA PHE A 938 -7.56 8.36 -14.40
C PHE A 938 -8.73 8.98 -15.17
N GLU A 939 -8.50 10.08 -15.87
CA GLU A 939 -9.49 10.80 -16.68
C GLU A 939 -10.77 11.21 -15.90
N TRP A 940 -10.61 11.61 -14.64
CA TRP A 940 -11.70 12.11 -13.78
C TRP A 940 -11.92 13.60 -13.98
N ALA A 941 -12.74 13.94 -14.97
CA ALA A 941 -12.97 15.33 -15.38
C ALA A 941 -13.57 16.24 -14.29
N ASP A 942 -14.43 15.71 -13.42
CA ASP A 942 -15.02 16.41 -12.28
C ASP A 942 -13.99 16.83 -11.24
N GLU A 943 -13.16 15.89 -10.79
CA GLU A 943 -12.15 16.13 -9.77
C GLU A 943 -11.05 17.02 -10.31
N LYS A 944 -10.73 16.87 -11.61
CA LYS A 944 -9.84 17.78 -12.32
C LYS A 944 -10.41 19.20 -12.34
N ALA A 945 -11.69 19.37 -12.69
CA ALA A 945 -12.33 20.69 -12.69
C ALA A 945 -12.28 21.33 -11.30
N LEU A 946 -12.59 20.57 -10.25
CA LEU A 946 -12.51 21.06 -8.87
C LEU A 946 -11.07 21.43 -8.47
N SER A 947 -10.09 20.61 -8.85
CA SER A 947 -8.67 20.89 -8.62
C SER A 947 -8.23 22.18 -9.32
N LEU A 948 -8.64 22.39 -10.59
CA LEU A 948 -8.34 23.59 -11.37
C LEU A 948 -8.93 24.85 -10.72
N ILE A 949 -10.19 24.78 -10.25
CA ILE A 949 -10.84 25.88 -9.52
C ILE A 949 -10.06 26.18 -8.22
N GLY A 950 -9.65 25.15 -7.49
CA GLY A 950 -8.83 25.28 -6.29
C GLY A 950 -7.48 25.95 -6.56
N MET A 951 -6.76 25.50 -7.60
CA MET A 951 -5.50 26.09 -8.04
C MET A 951 -5.66 27.55 -8.50
N ALA A 952 -6.76 27.88 -9.20
CA ALA A 952 -7.10 29.26 -9.55
C ALA A 952 -7.28 30.12 -8.29
N GLY A 953 -7.90 29.57 -7.23
CA GLY A 953 -8.00 30.19 -5.91
C GLY A 953 -6.62 30.46 -5.30
N VAL A 954 -5.70 29.49 -5.36
CA VAL A 954 -4.31 29.67 -4.93
C VAL A 954 -3.64 30.82 -5.69
N HIS A 955 -3.72 30.84 -7.03
CA HIS A 955 -3.13 31.90 -7.84
C HIS A 955 -3.75 33.28 -7.58
N LYS A 956 -5.06 33.36 -7.33
CA LYS A 956 -5.72 34.60 -6.86
C LYS A 956 -5.09 35.11 -5.56
N THR A 957 -4.89 34.25 -4.55
CA THR A 957 -4.25 34.67 -3.28
C THR A 957 -2.80 35.15 -3.47
N GLN A 958 -2.09 34.57 -4.45
CA GLN A 958 -0.74 34.95 -4.83
C GLN A 958 -0.68 36.18 -5.77
N ARG A 959 -1.83 36.76 -6.13
CA ARG A 959 -1.97 37.88 -7.09
C ARG A 959 -1.49 37.54 -8.52
N ARG A 960 -1.45 36.26 -8.86
CA ARG A 960 -1.17 35.73 -10.20
C ARG A 960 -2.47 35.63 -10.99
N TYR A 961 -3.06 36.79 -11.30
CA TYR A 961 -4.44 36.84 -11.79
C TYR A 961 -4.61 36.31 -13.21
N ALA A 962 -3.60 36.44 -14.08
CA ALA A 962 -3.67 35.91 -15.45
C ALA A 962 -3.76 34.38 -15.43
N GLU A 963 -2.86 33.74 -14.69
CA GLU A 963 -2.83 32.28 -14.54
C GLU A 963 -4.08 31.77 -13.81
N ALA A 964 -4.61 32.53 -12.85
CA ALA A 964 -5.88 32.20 -12.19
C ALA A 964 -7.06 32.21 -13.16
N LEU A 965 -7.12 33.18 -14.10
CA LEU A 965 -8.16 33.25 -15.12
C LEU A 965 -8.04 32.11 -16.13
N ASP A 966 -6.83 31.77 -16.58
CA ASP A 966 -6.59 30.66 -17.51
C ASP A 966 -7.09 29.33 -16.93
N LEU A 967 -6.80 29.07 -15.66
CA LEU A 967 -7.31 27.89 -14.95
C LEU A 967 -8.83 27.89 -14.80
N CYS A 968 -9.47 29.05 -14.56
CA CYS A 968 -10.93 29.15 -14.51
C CYS A 968 -11.54 28.82 -15.89
N LEU A 969 -10.95 29.32 -16.98
CA LEU A 969 -11.41 29.05 -18.34
C LEU A 969 -11.22 27.56 -18.71
N GLU A 970 -10.11 26.94 -18.31
CA GLU A 970 -9.88 25.50 -18.47
C GLU A 970 -10.95 24.70 -17.72
N ALA A 971 -11.24 25.05 -16.46
CA ALA A 971 -12.29 24.41 -15.67
C ALA A 971 -13.69 24.56 -16.30
N ILE A 972 -14.03 25.74 -16.84
CA ILE A 972 -15.31 25.99 -17.53
C ILE A 972 -15.40 25.16 -18.82
N ALA A 973 -14.33 25.10 -19.61
CA ALA A 973 -14.30 24.30 -20.83
C ALA A 973 -14.50 22.80 -20.53
N LEU A 974 -13.85 22.32 -19.45
CA LEU A 974 -13.97 20.93 -19.00
C LEU A 974 -15.40 20.63 -18.53
N THR A 975 -15.94 21.43 -17.60
CA THR A 975 -17.29 21.25 -17.02
C THR A 975 -18.42 21.29 -18.05
N ARG A 976 -18.30 22.15 -19.08
CA ARG A 976 -19.24 22.16 -20.21
C ARG A 976 -19.17 20.89 -21.06
N GLY A 977 -17.99 20.27 -21.16
CA GLY A 977 -17.79 19.02 -21.90
C GLY A 977 -18.61 17.86 -21.35
N PHE A 978 -18.80 17.80 -20.02
CA PHE A 978 -19.58 16.74 -19.34
C PHE A 978 -20.88 17.23 -18.68
N ALA A 979 -21.30 18.46 -18.98
CA ALA A 979 -22.55 19.09 -18.54
C ALA A 979 -22.73 19.21 -17.01
N ASP A 980 -21.65 19.47 -16.29
CA ASP A 980 -21.68 19.78 -14.86
C ASP A 980 -21.78 21.28 -14.62
N ILE A 981 -23.00 21.75 -14.41
CA ILE A 981 -23.26 23.18 -14.27
C ILE A 981 -22.85 23.72 -12.89
N TYR A 982 -22.75 22.86 -11.87
CA TYR A 982 -22.39 23.31 -10.52
C TYR A 982 -20.94 23.78 -10.46
N HIS A 983 -20.00 22.98 -10.97
CA HIS A 983 -18.59 23.38 -11.01
C HIS A 983 -18.34 24.52 -12.01
N GLU A 984 -19.13 24.62 -13.10
CA GLU A 984 -19.11 25.79 -13.99
C GLU A 984 -19.45 27.09 -13.23
N ALA A 985 -20.49 27.06 -12.38
CA ALA A 985 -20.90 28.21 -11.57
C ALA A 985 -19.81 28.64 -10.56
N LEU A 986 -19.14 27.68 -9.91
CA LEU A 986 -18.03 27.95 -9.00
C LEU A 986 -16.85 28.62 -9.71
N ALA A 987 -16.50 28.16 -10.92
CA ALA A 987 -15.45 28.78 -11.73
C ALA A 987 -15.83 30.21 -12.14
N HIS A 988 -17.08 30.44 -12.55
CA HIS A 988 -17.58 31.78 -12.87
C HIS A 988 -17.60 32.72 -11.65
N LYS A 989 -17.96 32.22 -10.46
CA LYS A 989 -17.91 32.96 -9.19
C LYS A 989 -16.48 33.43 -8.90
N LEU A 990 -15.52 32.51 -8.96
CA LEU A 990 -14.11 32.82 -8.72
C LEU A 990 -13.54 33.79 -9.77
N MET A 991 -13.88 33.59 -11.04
CA MET A 991 -13.48 34.48 -12.13
C MET A 991 -14.01 35.91 -11.92
N GLY A 992 -15.25 36.06 -11.44
CA GLY A 992 -15.81 37.35 -11.05
C GLY A 992 -15.02 38.03 -9.94
N ASP A 993 -14.64 37.30 -8.89
CA ASP A 993 -13.80 37.81 -7.81
C ASP A 993 -12.40 38.22 -8.31
N ILE A 994 -11.80 37.47 -9.24
CA ILE A 994 -10.50 37.79 -9.83
C ILE A 994 -10.58 39.10 -10.65
N TYR A 995 -11.62 39.26 -11.47
CA TYR A 995 -11.83 40.50 -12.22
C TYR A 995 -12.06 41.71 -11.32
N LEU A 996 -12.72 41.52 -10.17
CA LEU A 996 -12.83 42.57 -9.17
C LEU A 996 -11.45 42.98 -8.63
N CYS A 997 -10.56 42.01 -8.33
CA CYS A 997 -9.18 42.30 -7.94
C CYS A 997 -8.39 43.05 -9.04
N LEU A 998 -8.67 42.76 -10.32
CA LEU A 998 -8.12 43.46 -11.49
C LEU A 998 -8.78 44.82 -11.76
N ARG A 999 -9.74 45.26 -10.94
CA ARG A 999 -10.52 46.49 -11.11
C ARG A 999 -11.36 46.54 -12.40
N SER A 1000 -11.65 45.38 -13.01
CA SER A 1000 -12.52 45.27 -14.17
C SER A 1000 -13.96 44.98 -13.73
N GLN A 1001 -14.67 46.03 -13.31
CA GLN A 1001 -16.03 45.90 -12.77
C GLN A 1001 -17.03 45.29 -13.78
N ILE A 1002 -16.90 45.62 -15.06
CA ILE A 1002 -17.77 45.10 -16.12
C ILE A 1002 -17.54 43.59 -16.28
N ALA A 1003 -16.28 43.15 -16.37
CA ALA A 1003 -15.96 41.73 -16.51
C ALA A 1003 -16.36 40.94 -15.26
N ALA A 1004 -16.16 41.50 -14.07
CA ALA A 1004 -16.59 40.89 -12.81
C ALA A 1004 -18.11 40.64 -12.79
N ARG A 1005 -18.90 41.65 -13.18
CA ARG A 1005 -20.36 41.56 -13.30
C ARG A 1005 -20.82 40.54 -14.31
N ILE A 1006 -20.16 40.45 -15.47
CA ILE A 1006 -20.51 39.46 -16.50
C ILE A 1006 -20.29 38.04 -15.94
N SER A 1007 -19.14 37.77 -15.34
CA SER A 1007 -18.82 36.46 -14.76
C SER A 1007 -19.78 36.09 -13.62
N TRP A 1008 -20.04 37.01 -12.70
CA TRP A 1008 -20.99 36.78 -11.61
C TRP A 1008 -22.42 36.58 -12.10
N ARG A 1009 -22.87 37.27 -13.16
CA ARG A 1009 -24.21 37.02 -13.74
C ARG A 1009 -24.35 35.61 -14.32
N GLN A 1010 -23.27 35.05 -14.87
CA GLN A 1010 -23.29 33.65 -15.32
C GLN A 1010 -23.39 32.70 -14.14
N ALA A 1011 -22.59 32.91 -13.08
CA ALA A 1011 -22.69 32.13 -11.85
C ALA A 1011 -24.07 32.26 -11.19
N LEU A 1012 -24.63 33.47 -11.08
CA LEU A 1012 -25.94 33.74 -10.50
C LEU A 1012 -27.04 32.95 -11.19
N ARG A 1013 -27.11 33.02 -12.53
CA ARG A 1013 -28.11 32.29 -13.31
C ARG A 1013 -28.09 30.79 -13.00
N ILE A 1014 -26.90 30.21 -12.87
CA ILE A 1014 -26.76 28.78 -12.60
C ILE A 1014 -27.10 28.46 -11.13
N PHE A 1015 -26.68 29.29 -10.17
CA PHE A 1015 -27.04 29.11 -8.76
C PHE A 1015 -28.55 29.26 -8.52
N GLU A 1016 -29.23 30.18 -9.22
CA GLU A 1016 -30.70 30.28 -9.23
C GLU A 1016 -31.33 29.01 -9.80
N GLN A 1017 -30.84 28.51 -10.94
CA GLN A 1017 -31.32 27.25 -11.53
C GLN A 1017 -31.15 26.06 -10.57
N LEU A 1018 -30.06 26.02 -9.81
CA LEU A 1018 -29.79 24.97 -8.83
C LEU A 1018 -30.46 25.22 -7.46
N SER A 1019 -31.15 26.34 -7.28
CA SER A 1019 -31.73 26.76 -6.00
C SER A 1019 -30.70 26.78 -4.85
N LEU A 1020 -29.52 27.34 -5.12
CA LEU A 1020 -28.39 27.41 -4.17
C LEU A 1020 -28.28 28.80 -3.51
N PRO A 1021 -27.89 28.86 -2.22
CA PRO A 1021 -27.78 30.11 -1.46
C PRO A 1021 -26.68 31.04 -1.99
N ASP A 1022 -25.69 30.51 -2.73
CA ASP A 1022 -24.67 31.30 -3.43
C ASP A 1022 -25.26 32.35 -4.38
N ALA A 1023 -26.51 32.18 -4.84
CA ALA A 1023 -27.21 33.17 -5.64
C ALA A 1023 -27.33 34.52 -4.89
N GLU A 1024 -27.76 34.48 -3.62
CA GLU A 1024 -27.94 35.68 -2.79
C GLU A 1024 -26.59 36.39 -2.54
N GLU A 1025 -25.52 35.62 -2.26
CA GLU A 1025 -24.17 36.17 -2.12
C GLU A 1025 -23.74 36.93 -3.38
N ILE A 1026 -24.02 36.37 -4.56
CA ILE A 1026 -23.66 36.99 -5.83
C ILE A 1026 -24.53 38.21 -6.15
N GLU A 1027 -25.83 38.17 -5.86
CA GLU A 1027 -26.71 39.34 -6.00
C GLU A 1027 -26.20 40.52 -5.17
N ILE A 1028 -25.82 40.26 -3.92
CA ILE A 1028 -25.21 41.27 -3.05
C ILE A 1028 -23.94 41.83 -3.70
N LYS A 1029 -23.02 40.97 -4.18
CA LYS A 1029 -21.79 41.41 -4.87
C LYS A 1029 -22.07 42.29 -6.10
N ILE A 1030 -23.08 41.93 -6.91
CA ILE A 1030 -23.45 42.68 -8.12
C ILE A 1030 -24.07 44.05 -7.77
N SER A 1031 -24.91 44.09 -6.72
CA SER A 1031 -25.59 45.31 -6.25
C SER A 1031 -24.62 46.33 -5.66
N VAL A 1032 -23.66 45.89 -4.84
CA VAL A 1032 -22.61 46.76 -4.25
C VAL A 1032 -21.71 47.41 -5.30
N LEU A 1033 -21.61 46.83 -6.51
CA LEU A 1033 -20.87 47.42 -7.63
C LEU A 1033 -21.75 48.27 -8.56
N ALA A 1034 -23.05 48.37 -8.28
CA ALA A 1034 -23.99 49.25 -8.98
C ALA A 1034 -24.05 50.64 -8.37
N GLU A 1035 -23.83 50.70 -7.05
CA GLU A 1035 -23.57 51.91 -6.28
C GLU A 1035 -22.13 52.39 -6.50
#